data_AF-A0A1V6QF64-F1
#
_entry.id   AF-A0A1V6QF64-F1
#
_cell.length_a   1.000
_cell.length_b   1.000
_cell.length_c   1.000
_cell.angle_alpha   90.00
_cell.angle_beta   90.00
_cell.angle_gamma   90.00
#
_symmetry.space_group_name_H-M   'P 1'
#
loop_
_entity.id
_entity.type
_entity.pdbx_description
1 polymer ?
#
loop_
_entity_poly.entity_id
_entity_poly.type
_entity_poly.pdbx_seq_one_letter_code
_entity_poly.pdbx_strand_id
1 'polypeptide(L)'
;MSNMEASQIKPNSGATVPDVVAVGEESETQKAWIEKRKINPDNRIHVKKLSHMRYQHPDLEEIHQFMTDFGMQVAKKTDDEIWYRGYGSDQYVYYARKGPKQFLGGTFEALSQRDFNQAASLPTAGAVQDLGDAPGGGSLVTITDPEGFPINLVFGQKPLDVQVEHPEKVVLNYTGEKARRREFNRFEPGPAAVHKLGHFGLCTQKFEAQVEFYTSTFNIVPTDLLYIEKDGQKITVSMFAHIDLGSSLTDHHSFFLSANPGAAHVHHCSFEVDDYDTQHLGHQWLAQKGYKSVWGIGRHVLGSQIFDYWWDTTGNMVEHYADGDLVNEDTPIGHVQAGNPRGIALDDDGIRFMQGLGLYEHIFTKIGSCISKVRFISDGQQNLHAKPFLHFDTASSEGNTGHVGVLAHKQPVLEKYLRSAVERSDKAQLRTSCTLTSIKEDANWVYVTYTDGSGTEKGIRARFLAAADGKTGFTRKKYLESKGIKLEWAGKSRYEETWVALNWKMRLPTKETHPSFPLWDLGYTPEDVYDFFFPADFRFLCNPDRPAVCGRFGRPEDRLWRFEFVITADENGTEMAAWEKIKEVVFPYLTHAGSCYGLIEDVQFPEDCIEVLRSRPFRFSARSCNKWALGRVILCGDAAHVFPPFGGQGITSGFRDAIALAWRLSIACSSPQVDYESLFTGWYLERKQQLDKSLASTIRNGDMVNGKNLQHTLIRDWGMWFLQLFPSWKHWLEQGPRSDGPIRYTHSAGMPFMPEYDGGLCFPQTYCIGLAPYATVQFTDDVIFSRGKIFHLVVLLNGLDEMDAVSEELNDTYRTGLLSAEDTVFFVPRAPNTSCSTYKQDDRWGRVFRTATGDEFAQSSLCTDRPVPRGYDENLMWKSVGAKRYVIVRMDRFIFAACNTKADLAKATSGLAQVLGKQ
;
A
#
# COMPACT_ATOMS: atom_id res chain seq x y z
N MET A 1 31.28 0.29 33.89
CA MET A 1 29.89 0.46 34.35
C MET A 1 29.62 1.96 34.38
N SER A 2 28.94 2.48 33.35
CA SER A 2 28.41 3.85 33.33
C SER A 2 27.02 3.79 32.70
N ASN A 3 26.05 4.37 33.39
CA ASN A 3 24.61 4.21 33.18
C ASN A 3 24.15 4.59 31.76
N MET A 4 23.48 3.67 31.08
CA MET A 4 22.62 3.95 29.94
C MET A 4 21.33 4.59 30.46
N GLU A 5 21.13 5.89 30.23
CA GLU A 5 19.82 6.51 30.45
C GLU A 5 18.87 6.09 29.32
N ALA A 6 17.77 5.44 29.69
CA ALA A 6 16.71 5.02 28.78
C ALA A 6 16.06 6.25 28.11
N SER A 7 16.02 6.30 26.78
CA SER A 7 15.40 7.40 26.05
C SER A 7 13.91 7.51 26.40
N GLN A 8 13.50 8.69 26.90
CA GLN A 8 12.12 8.95 27.25
C GLN A 8 11.28 9.07 25.98
N ILE A 9 10.36 8.13 25.81
CA ILE A 9 9.26 8.18 24.85
C ILE A 9 8.55 9.54 25.02
N LYS A 10 8.58 10.41 24.00
CA LYS A 10 7.79 11.64 24.01
C LYS A 10 6.31 11.30 23.83
N PRO A 11 5.42 11.92 24.60
CA PRO A 11 3.98 11.74 24.42
C PRO A 11 3.53 12.30 23.07
N ASN A 12 2.46 11.73 22.51
CA ASN A 12 1.77 12.26 21.33
C ASN A 12 1.36 13.73 21.56
N SER A 13 1.50 14.59 20.56
CA SER A 13 1.11 16.01 20.62
C SER A 13 0.57 16.51 19.28
N GLY A 14 -0.36 17.47 19.33
CA GLY A 14 -0.93 18.18 18.17
C GLY A 14 -1.22 19.65 18.52
N ALA A 15 -1.53 20.47 17.52
CA ALA A 15 -1.85 21.89 17.69
C ALA A 15 -2.92 22.33 16.67
N THR A 16 -3.71 23.33 17.05
CA THR A 16 -4.62 24.04 16.13
C THR A 16 -3.80 24.99 15.26
N VAL A 17 -4.01 24.96 13.95
CA VAL A 17 -3.31 25.79 12.96
C VAL A 17 -4.33 26.51 12.05
N PRO A 18 -3.99 27.64 11.41
CA PRO A 18 -4.89 28.30 10.46
C PRO A 18 -5.26 27.40 9.27
N ASP A 19 -6.44 27.62 8.70
CA ASP A 19 -6.98 26.88 7.56
C ASP A 19 -6.04 26.88 6.33
N VAL A 20 -5.49 28.04 5.96
CA VAL A 20 -4.51 28.17 4.87
C VAL A 20 -3.26 27.31 5.09
N VAL A 21 -2.86 27.10 6.35
CA VAL A 21 -1.72 26.25 6.72
C VAL A 21 -2.12 24.78 6.68
N ALA A 22 -3.33 24.45 7.13
CA ALA A 22 -3.86 23.09 7.12
C ALA A 22 -4.08 22.56 5.69
N VAL A 23 -4.62 23.40 4.81
CA VAL A 23 -4.93 23.07 3.40
C VAL A 23 -3.66 22.95 2.55
N GLY A 24 -2.68 23.81 2.78
CA GLY A 24 -1.38 23.79 2.10
C GLY A 24 -1.37 24.50 0.74
N GLU A 25 -0.22 24.38 0.05
CA GLU A 25 0.11 25.17 -1.14
C GLU A 25 -0.67 24.76 -2.40
N GLU A 26 -1.13 23.51 -2.50
CA GLU A 26 -1.99 23.07 -3.59
C GLU A 26 -3.44 23.44 -3.32
N SER A 27 -3.74 24.74 -3.42
CA SER A 27 -5.08 25.26 -3.17
C SER A 27 -5.49 26.35 -4.16
N GLU A 28 -6.80 26.59 -4.27
CA GLU A 28 -7.34 27.72 -5.02
C GLU A 28 -8.48 28.39 -4.24
N THR A 29 -8.71 29.68 -4.44
CA THR A 29 -9.82 30.37 -3.77
C THR A 29 -11.15 29.88 -4.34
N GLN A 30 -12.19 29.85 -3.51
CA GLN A 30 -13.53 29.42 -3.94
C GLN A 30 -14.03 30.25 -5.12
N LYS A 31 -13.80 31.56 -5.09
CA LYS A 31 -14.14 32.47 -6.18
C LYS A 31 -13.46 32.08 -7.50
N ALA A 32 -12.15 31.80 -7.47
CA ALA A 32 -11.41 31.39 -8.66
C ALA A 32 -11.94 30.05 -9.21
N TRP A 33 -12.27 29.12 -8.32
CA TRP A 33 -12.86 27.83 -8.70
C TRP A 33 -14.24 27.99 -9.35
N ILE A 34 -15.12 28.79 -8.77
CA ILE A 34 -16.47 29.09 -9.30
C ILE A 34 -16.37 29.72 -10.70
N GLU A 35 -15.51 30.72 -10.87
CA GLU A 35 -15.26 31.38 -12.16
C GLU A 35 -14.73 30.38 -13.20
N LYS A 36 -13.75 29.55 -12.84
CA LYS A 36 -13.17 28.49 -13.69
C LYS A 36 -14.19 27.45 -14.12
N ARG A 37 -15.13 27.10 -13.25
CA ARG A 37 -16.24 26.18 -13.54
C ARG A 37 -17.40 26.85 -14.29
N LYS A 38 -17.31 28.16 -14.53
CA LYS A 38 -18.36 28.98 -15.18
C LYS A 38 -19.70 28.88 -14.47
N ILE A 39 -19.67 28.71 -13.15
CA ILE A 39 -20.86 28.68 -12.31
C ILE A 39 -21.33 30.12 -12.14
N ASN A 40 -22.62 30.37 -12.38
CA ASN A 40 -23.24 31.66 -12.08
C ASN A 40 -23.86 31.61 -10.67
N PRO A 41 -23.28 32.27 -9.66
CA PRO A 41 -23.78 32.21 -8.29
C PRO A 41 -25.23 32.70 -8.15
N ASP A 42 -25.65 33.67 -8.97
CA ASP A 42 -27.00 34.28 -8.92
C ASP A 42 -28.12 33.31 -9.32
N ASN A 43 -27.76 32.24 -10.03
CA ASN A 43 -28.68 31.20 -10.49
C ASN A 43 -28.78 30.02 -9.51
N ARG A 44 -27.96 29.98 -8.46
CA ARG A 44 -27.97 28.87 -7.49
C ARG A 44 -29.19 28.96 -6.57
N ILE A 45 -29.70 27.80 -6.18
CA ILE A 45 -30.67 27.64 -5.11
C ILE A 45 -29.90 27.70 -3.79
N HIS A 46 -30.23 28.66 -2.95
CA HIS A 46 -29.56 28.81 -1.66
C HIS A 46 -30.19 27.87 -0.63
N VAL A 47 -29.40 26.94 -0.13
CA VAL A 47 -29.71 26.12 1.04
C VAL A 47 -28.97 26.66 2.25
N LYS A 48 -29.63 26.57 3.40
CA LYS A 48 -29.14 27.13 4.67
C LYS A 48 -28.34 26.12 5.48
N LYS A 49 -28.80 24.87 5.51
CA LYS A 49 -28.19 23.77 6.25
C LYS A 49 -28.75 22.42 5.81
N LEU A 50 -28.11 21.34 6.26
CA LEU A 50 -28.75 20.04 6.31
C LEU A 50 -29.77 19.99 7.45
N SER A 51 -30.96 19.49 7.14
CA SER A 51 -32.06 19.34 8.10
C SER A 51 -32.13 17.90 8.59
N HIS A 52 -32.30 16.92 7.69
CA HIS A 52 -32.47 15.53 8.09
C HIS A 52 -32.21 14.52 6.97
N MET A 53 -31.92 13.28 7.37
CA MET A 53 -31.87 12.13 6.48
C MET A 53 -33.21 11.41 6.41
N ARG A 54 -33.58 10.89 5.23
CA ARG A 54 -34.78 10.09 4.99
C ARG A 54 -34.44 8.69 4.48
N TYR A 55 -34.95 7.66 5.16
CA TYR A 55 -34.78 6.25 4.78
C TYR A 55 -36.07 5.44 4.92
N GLN A 56 -36.17 4.37 4.13
CA GLN A 56 -37.11 3.28 4.36
C GLN A 56 -36.43 2.08 5.03
N HIS A 57 -37.11 1.52 6.02
CA HIS A 57 -36.67 0.35 6.77
C HIS A 57 -37.74 -0.75 6.74
N PRO A 58 -37.37 -2.02 6.48
CA PRO A 58 -38.32 -3.13 6.49
C PRO A 58 -38.96 -3.35 7.86
N ASP A 59 -38.18 -3.13 8.92
CA ASP A 59 -38.61 -3.25 10.31
C ASP A 59 -38.39 -1.92 11.04
N LEU A 60 -39.49 -1.24 11.37
CA LEU A 60 -39.46 0.03 12.09
C LEU A 60 -39.12 -0.12 13.56
N GLU A 61 -39.40 -1.27 14.19
CA GLU A 61 -39.10 -1.46 15.60
C GLU A 61 -37.61 -1.74 15.81
N GLU A 62 -36.99 -2.53 14.92
CA GLU A 62 -35.54 -2.76 14.97
C GLU A 62 -34.75 -1.45 14.77
N ILE A 63 -35.08 -0.68 13.72
CA ILE A 63 -34.39 0.60 13.51
C ILE A 63 -34.71 1.61 14.62
N HIS A 64 -35.91 1.58 15.20
CA HIS A 64 -36.24 2.43 16.33
C HIS A 64 -35.41 2.15 17.56
N GLN A 65 -35.20 0.87 17.89
CA GLN A 65 -34.33 0.48 18.98
C GLN A 65 -32.89 0.94 18.72
N PHE A 66 -32.39 0.72 17.50
CA PHE A 66 -31.05 1.18 17.11
C PHE A 66 -30.90 2.70 17.20
N MET A 67 -31.81 3.49 16.63
CA MET A 67 -31.72 4.96 16.63
C MET A 67 -31.82 5.55 18.04
N THR A 68 -32.59 4.90 18.92
CA THR A 68 -32.66 5.27 20.34
C THR A 68 -31.35 4.96 21.06
N ASP A 69 -30.78 3.76 20.86
CA ASP A 69 -29.47 3.39 21.41
C ASP A 69 -28.31 4.17 20.77
N PHE A 70 -28.49 4.67 19.56
CA PHE A 70 -27.54 5.52 18.85
C PHE A 70 -27.50 6.93 19.44
N GLY A 71 -28.58 7.40 20.07
CA GLY A 71 -28.61 8.74 20.69
C GLY A 71 -29.72 9.66 20.28
N MET A 72 -30.64 9.20 19.43
CA MET A 72 -31.72 10.04 18.94
C MET A 72 -32.97 9.92 19.81
N GLN A 73 -33.75 10.99 19.84
CA GLN A 73 -35.03 11.07 20.57
C GLN A 73 -36.19 11.04 19.57
N VAL A 74 -37.32 10.45 19.93
CA VAL A 74 -38.52 10.47 19.07
C VAL A 74 -39.17 11.85 19.11
N ALA A 75 -39.31 12.50 17.94
CA ALA A 75 -40.10 13.71 17.76
C ALA A 75 -41.59 13.38 17.51
N LYS A 76 -41.85 12.36 16.69
CA LYS A 76 -43.18 11.80 16.44
C LYS A 76 -43.03 10.34 16.00
N LYS A 77 -43.98 9.48 16.39
CA LYS A 77 -44.09 8.08 15.94
C LYS A 77 -45.53 7.80 15.54
N THR A 78 -45.70 7.11 14.43
CA THR A 78 -46.97 6.55 13.93
C THR A 78 -46.76 5.06 13.63
N ASP A 79 -47.77 4.38 13.11
CA ASP A 79 -47.66 2.96 12.76
C ASP A 79 -46.67 2.68 11.60
N ASP A 80 -46.47 3.66 10.71
CA ASP A 80 -45.68 3.50 9.48
C ASP A 80 -44.49 4.48 9.36
N GLU A 81 -44.35 5.43 10.28
CA GLU A 81 -43.34 6.50 10.20
C GLU A 81 -42.83 6.93 11.58
N ILE A 82 -41.54 7.22 11.67
CA ILE A 82 -40.88 7.73 12.88
C ILE A 82 -39.95 8.90 12.50
N TRP A 83 -40.08 10.00 13.23
CA TRP A 83 -39.22 11.17 13.14
C TRP A 83 -38.35 11.21 14.39
N TYR A 84 -37.04 11.27 14.20
CA TYR A 84 -36.06 11.33 15.27
C TYR A 84 -35.35 12.68 15.29
N ARG A 85 -35.18 13.25 16.48
CA ARG A 85 -34.49 14.51 16.71
C ARG A 85 -33.26 14.32 17.58
N GLY A 86 -32.32 15.24 17.44
CA GLY A 86 -31.29 15.47 18.43
C GLY A 86 -31.76 16.40 19.55
N TYR A 87 -30.82 16.87 20.35
CA TYR A 87 -31.04 17.93 21.33
C TYR A 87 -30.92 19.35 20.73
N GLY A 88 -30.52 19.47 19.46
CA GLY A 88 -30.45 20.75 18.75
C GLY A 88 -31.82 21.38 18.44
N SER A 89 -31.78 22.49 17.71
CA SER A 89 -32.99 23.27 17.33
C SER A 89 -33.81 22.67 16.18
N ASP A 90 -33.28 21.63 15.52
CA ASP A 90 -33.96 20.92 14.44
C ASP A 90 -35.16 20.11 14.96
N GLN A 91 -36.27 20.17 14.24
CA GLN A 91 -37.48 19.40 14.58
C GLN A 91 -37.24 17.89 14.55
N TYR A 92 -36.42 17.45 13.60
CA TYR A 92 -35.90 16.10 13.47
C TYR A 92 -34.70 16.10 12.54
N VAL A 93 -33.80 15.14 12.73
CA VAL A 93 -32.54 14.94 12.01
C VAL A 93 -32.53 13.61 11.22
N TYR A 94 -33.47 12.72 11.53
CA TYR A 94 -33.67 11.46 10.82
C TYR A 94 -35.16 11.14 10.69
N TYR A 95 -35.56 10.66 9.53
CA TYR A 95 -36.91 10.19 9.22
C TYR A 95 -36.83 8.76 8.70
N ALA A 96 -37.56 7.87 9.38
CA ALA A 96 -37.72 6.48 9.00
C ALA A 96 -39.17 6.21 8.59
N ARG A 97 -39.35 5.55 7.45
CA ARG A 97 -40.66 5.04 7.02
C ARG A 97 -40.61 3.54 6.82
N LYS A 98 -41.71 2.85 7.11
CA LYS A 98 -41.84 1.42 6.85
C LYS A 98 -41.85 1.14 5.34
N GLY A 99 -41.01 0.23 4.89
CA GLY A 99 -40.93 -0.17 3.48
C GLY A 99 -39.65 -0.96 3.17
N PRO A 100 -39.48 -1.46 1.93
CA PRO A 100 -38.22 -2.06 1.49
C PRO A 100 -37.05 -1.09 1.72
N LYS A 101 -35.85 -1.60 2.01
CA LYS A 101 -34.66 -0.74 2.22
C LYS A 101 -34.50 0.22 1.05
N GLN A 102 -34.62 1.51 1.32
CA GLN A 102 -34.50 2.55 0.30
C GLN A 102 -33.94 3.84 0.90
N PHE A 103 -33.00 4.45 0.18
CA PHE A 103 -32.59 5.82 0.45
C PHE A 103 -33.62 6.78 -0.14
N LEU A 104 -34.23 7.61 0.70
CA LEU A 104 -35.22 8.61 0.28
C LEU A 104 -34.61 10.01 0.15
N GLY A 105 -33.31 10.16 0.40
CA GLY A 105 -32.55 11.37 0.12
C GLY A 105 -32.16 12.16 1.36
N GLY A 106 -31.05 12.89 1.25
CA GLY A 106 -30.68 13.94 2.19
C GLY A 106 -31.56 15.17 2.01
N THR A 107 -31.88 15.84 3.11
CA THR A 107 -32.80 16.98 3.09
C THR A 107 -32.09 18.26 3.51
N PHE A 108 -32.10 19.25 2.62
CA PHE A 108 -31.60 20.59 2.86
C PHE A 108 -32.75 21.55 3.18
N GLU A 109 -32.51 22.52 4.07
CA GLU A 109 -33.45 23.62 4.31
C GLU A 109 -33.20 24.73 3.27
N ALA A 110 -34.21 25.10 2.49
CA ALA A 110 -34.11 26.23 1.57
C ALA A 110 -34.01 27.55 2.34
N LEU A 111 -33.12 28.45 1.92
CA LEU A 111 -32.88 29.72 2.59
C LEU A 111 -34.10 30.65 2.51
N SER A 112 -34.84 30.60 1.40
CA SER A 112 -36.04 31.41 1.17
C SER A 112 -37.12 30.67 0.38
N GLN A 113 -38.34 31.23 0.39
CA GLN A 113 -39.44 30.74 -0.44
C GLN A 113 -39.10 30.81 -1.94
N ARG A 114 -38.28 31.79 -2.36
CA ARG A 114 -37.80 31.88 -3.75
C ARG A 114 -36.95 30.67 -4.10
N ASP A 115 -35.98 30.33 -3.25
CA ASP A 115 -35.09 29.19 -3.45
C ASP A 115 -35.88 27.88 -3.49
N PHE A 116 -36.86 27.72 -2.60
CA PHE A 116 -37.76 26.56 -2.61
C PHE A 116 -38.60 26.47 -3.90
N ASN A 117 -39.18 27.57 -4.36
CA ASN A 117 -39.96 27.60 -5.59
C ASN A 117 -39.07 27.31 -6.81
N GLN A 118 -37.83 27.81 -6.81
CA GLN A 118 -36.86 27.53 -7.86
C GLN A 118 -36.48 26.04 -7.88
N ALA A 119 -36.25 25.44 -6.72
CA ALA A 119 -36.03 24.01 -6.57
C ALA A 119 -37.20 23.18 -7.11
N ALA A 120 -38.44 23.59 -6.79
CA ALA A 120 -39.65 22.93 -7.27
C ALA A 120 -39.90 23.11 -8.78
N SER A 121 -39.22 24.05 -9.43
CA SER A 121 -39.29 24.27 -10.87
C SER A 121 -38.24 23.48 -11.66
N LEU A 122 -37.31 22.79 -11.00
CA LEU A 122 -36.29 21.99 -11.68
C LEU A 122 -36.95 20.86 -12.50
N PRO A 123 -36.43 20.52 -13.69
CA PRO A 123 -37.02 19.46 -14.53
C PRO A 123 -37.10 18.09 -13.87
N THR A 124 -36.23 17.82 -12.88
CA THR A 124 -36.18 16.57 -12.12
C THR A 124 -36.89 16.66 -10.76
N ALA A 125 -37.59 17.77 -10.48
CA ALA A 125 -38.37 17.93 -9.26
C ALA A 125 -39.70 17.17 -9.36
N GLY A 126 -40.03 16.45 -8.29
CA GLY A 126 -41.35 15.86 -8.08
C GLY A 126 -42.38 16.88 -7.59
N ALA A 127 -43.60 16.40 -7.31
CA ALA A 127 -44.65 17.24 -6.73
C ALA A 127 -44.26 17.76 -5.34
N VAL A 128 -44.61 19.01 -5.07
CA VAL A 128 -44.50 19.60 -3.72
C VAL A 128 -45.43 18.84 -2.78
N GLN A 129 -44.86 18.34 -1.69
CA GLN A 129 -45.55 17.62 -0.62
C GLN A 129 -45.80 18.58 0.55
N ASP A 130 -47.03 18.61 1.04
CA ASP A 130 -47.36 19.28 2.29
C ASP A 130 -46.90 18.42 3.47
N LEU A 131 -46.15 19.02 4.40
CA LEU A 131 -45.67 18.36 5.61
C LEU A 131 -46.51 18.74 6.84
N GLY A 132 -47.75 19.22 6.67
CA GLY A 132 -48.64 19.61 7.77
C GLY A 132 -48.75 18.60 8.92
N ASP A 133 -48.66 17.29 8.62
CA ASP A 133 -48.66 16.23 9.62
C ASP A 133 -47.28 15.91 10.21
N ALA A 134 -46.18 16.35 9.62
CA ALA A 134 -44.83 16.16 10.17
C ALA A 134 -44.53 17.17 11.28
N PRO A 135 -43.63 16.85 12.24
CA PRO A 135 -43.20 17.81 13.26
C PRO A 135 -42.69 19.12 12.64
N GLY A 136 -43.23 20.25 13.12
CA GLY A 136 -42.90 21.60 12.62
C GLY A 136 -43.56 22.00 11.29
N GLY A 137 -44.28 21.10 10.61
CA GLY A 137 -44.95 21.40 9.35
C GLY A 137 -43.98 21.69 8.19
N GLY A 138 -44.45 22.47 7.21
CA GLY A 138 -43.65 22.96 6.08
C GLY A 138 -44.03 22.33 4.75
N SER A 139 -43.20 22.52 3.75
CA SER A 139 -43.36 21.94 2.41
C SER A 139 -42.05 21.29 1.97
N LEU A 140 -42.16 20.19 1.24
CA LEU A 140 -41.02 19.40 0.78
C LEU A 140 -41.09 19.20 -0.73
N VAL A 141 -39.94 19.29 -1.40
CA VAL A 141 -39.81 18.84 -2.79
C VAL A 141 -38.64 17.87 -2.90
N THR A 142 -38.83 16.79 -3.66
CA THR A 142 -37.78 15.81 -3.96
C THR A 142 -37.30 16.02 -5.39
N ILE A 143 -36.00 16.16 -5.58
CA ILE A 143 -35.32 16.30 -6.85
C ILE A 143 -34.51 15.03 -7.09
N THR A 144 -34.45 14.55 -8.33
CA THR A 144 -33.56 13.45 -8.71
C THR A 144 -32.26 14.00 -9.29
N ASP A 145 -31.14 13.58 -8.72
CA ASP A 145 -29.81 13.96 -9.20
C ASP A 145 -29.39 13.17 -10.46
N PRO A 146 -28.29 13.54 -11.15
CA PRO A 146 -27.83 12.86 -12.36
C PRO A 146 -27.59 11.34 -12.24
N GLU A 147 -27.22 10.84 -11.07
CA GLU A 147 -27.05 9.40 -10.83
C GLU A 147 -28.40 8.70 -10.62
N GLY A 148 -29.40 9.43 -10.13
CA GLY A 148 -30.72 8.92 -9.80
C GLY A 148 -31.00 8.92 -8.30
N PHE A 149 -30.13 9.51 -7.47
CA PHE A 149 -30.40 9.64 -6.05
C PHE A 149 -31.45 10.74 -5.80
N PRO A 150 -32.38 10.51 -4.86
CA PRO A 150 -33.24 11.58 -4.37
C PRO A 150 -32.46 12.57 -3.49
N ILE A 151 -32.72 13.85 -3.70
CA ILE A 151 -32.31 14.98 -2.85
C ILE A 151 -33.59 15.72 -2.48
N ASN A 152 -33.74 16.13 -1.22
CA ASN A 152 -34.93 16.84 -0.77
C ASN A 152 -34.61 18.27 -0.35
N LEU A 153 -35.51 19.20 -0.65
CA LEU A 153 -35.50 20.55 -0.10
C LEU A 153 -36.78 20.77 0.72
N VAL A 154 -36.62 21.31 1.93
CA VAL A 154 -37.71 21.67 2.84
C VAL A 154 -37.76 23.18 3.04
N PHE A 155 -38.96 23.75 3.17
CA PHE A 155 -39.17 25.14 3.53
C PHE A 155 -40.38 25.32 4.47
N GLY A 156 -40.36 26.35 5.31
CA GLY A 156 -41.48 26.70 6.19
C GLY A 156 -41.67 25.79 7.41
N GLN A 157 -40.75 24.85 7.66
CA GLN A 157 -40.74 24.07 8.89
C GLN A 157 -40.38 24.97 10.08
N LYS A 158 -41.23 25.01 11.10
CA LYS A 158 -40.98 25.82 12.30
C LYS A 158 -39.91 25.15 13.17
N PRO A 159 -38.89 25.87 13.65
CA PRO A 159 -37.91 25.31 14.58
C PRO A 159 -38.57 24.89 15.89
N LEU A 160 -37.90 24.02 16.65
CA LEU A 160 -38.41 23.57 17.95
C LEU A 160 -38.27 24.71 18.98
N ASP A 161 -39.40 25.20 19.50
CA ASP A 161 -39.45 26.27 20.51
C ASP A 161 -39.49 25.66 21.92
N VAL A 162 -38.37 25.05 22.33
CA VAL A 162 -38.19 24.47 23.67
C VAL A 162 -36.79 24.83 24.16
N GLN A 163 -36.66 25.26 25.41
CA GLN A 163 -35.36 25.25 26.09
C GLN A 163 -34.93 23.79 26.24
N VAL A 164 -34.10 23.29 25.33
CA VAL A 164 -33.55 21.95 25.43
C VAL A 164 -32.42 21.98 26.45
N GLU A 165 -32.41 21.04 27.39
CA GLU A 165 -31.25 20.84 28.27
C GLU A 165 -30.06 20.41 27.40
N HIS A 166 -29.14 21.34 27.20
CA HIS A 166 -27.86 21.07 26.56
C HIS A 166 -26.98 20.27 27.53
N PRO A 167 -26.19 19.31 27.04
CA PRO A 167 -25.10 18.76 27.84
C PRO A 167 -24.25 19.90 28.43
N GLU A 168 -23.94 19.82 29.72
CA GLU A 168 -23.07 20.82 30.33
C GLU A 168 -21.67 20.69 29.73
N LYS A 169 -21.10 21.81 29.26
CA LYS A 169 -19.75 21.85 28.69
C LYS A 169 -18.74 21.21 29.64
N VAL A 170 -18.11 20.13 29.20
CA VAL A 170 -17.10 19.43 29.98
C VAL A 170 -15.85 20.29 30.13
N VAL A 171 -15.53 20.66 31.37
CA VAL A 171 -14.30 21.40 31.68
C VAL A 171 -13.11 20.43 31.74
N LEU A 172 -12.20 20.53 30.77
CA LEU A 172 -11.00 19.72 30.68
C LEU A 172 -9.85 20.31 31.52
N ASN A 173 -9.05 19.43 32.11
CA ASN A 173 -7.89 19.77 32.93
C ASN A 173 -6.62 19.33 32.20
N TYR A 174 -5.93 20.24 31.53
CA TYR A 174 -4.67 19.97 30.84
C TYR A 174 -3.51 19.78 31.85
N THR A 175 -2.36 19.30 31.39
CA THR A 175 -1.20 19.01 32.27
C THR A 175 -0.68 20.27 32.96
N GLY A 176 -0.66 21.41 32.26
CA GLY A 176 -0.23 22.71 32.80
C GLY A 176 -1.35 23.58 33.37
N GLU A 177 -2.61 23.27 33.07
CA GLU A 177 -3.76 24.10 33.45
C GLU A 177 -4.88 23.24 34.05
N LYS A 178 -5.13 23.43 35.35
CA LYS A 178 -6.14 22.69 36.12
C LYS A 178 -7.24 23.62 36.61
N ALA A 179 -8.22 23.90 35.76
CA ALA A 179 -9.36 24.77 36.05
C ALA A 179 -10.29 24.19 37.14
N ARG A 180 -10.58 22.88 37.13
CA ARG A 180 -11.49 22.25 38.11
C ARG A 180 -10.83 22.07 39.47
N ARG A 181 -11.43 22.62 40.54
CA ARG A 181 -10.95 22.51 41.94
C ARG A 181 -12.02 21.90 42.84
N ARG A 182 -11.80 20.64 43.26
CA ARG A 182 -12.79 19.82 44.00
C ARG A 182 -14.12 19.61 43.24
N GLU A 183 -14.08 19.78 41.92
CA GLU A 183 -15.15 19.50 40.98
C GLU A 183 -14.73 18.34 40.07
N PHE A 184 -15.61 17.35 39.92
CA PHE A 184 -15.28 16.09 39.27
C PHE A 184 -16.23 15.83 38.09
N ASN A 185 -15.69 15.57 36.90
CA ASN A 185 -16.49 15.06 35.79
C ASN A 185 -17.00 13.66 36.17
N ARG A 186 -18.31 13.47 36.05
CA ARG A 186 -19.03 12.22 36.25
C ARG A 186 -20.02 12.10 35.11
N PHE A 187 -19.93 11.02 34.37
CA PHE A 187 -20.82 10.73 33.26
C PHE A 187 -21.78 9.61 33.67
N GLU A 188 -23.03 9.73 33.25
CA GLU A 188 -23.99 8.64 33.32
C GLU A 188 -23.87 7.82 32.03
N PRO A 189 -23.57 6.51 32.10
CA PRO A 189 -23.47 5.68 30.90
C PRO A 189 -24.78 5.65 30.13
N GLY A 190 -24.71 5.90 28.81
CA GLY A 190 -25.88 5.98 27.95
C GLY A 190 -25.51 6.21 26.49
N PRO A 191 -26.52 6.34 25.62
CA PRO A 191 -26.31 6.64 24.21
C PRO A 191 -25.70 8.05 24.04
N ALA A 192 -24.93 8.28 22.97
CA ALA A 192 -24.33 9.60 22.72
C ALA A 192 -25.42 10.63 22.47
N ALA A 193 -25.32 11.82 23.06
CA ALA A 193 -26.29 12.88 22.78
C ALA A 193 -26.09 13.42 21.36
N VAL A 194 -26.99 13.07 20.45
CA VAL A 194 -26.97 13.58 19.07
C VAL A 194 -27.49 15.02 19.02
N HIS A 195 -26.74 15.91 18.40
CA HIS A 195 -27.06 17.33 18.23
C HIS A 195 -27.84 17.59 16.95
N LYS A 196 -27.18 17.47 15.79
CA LYS A 196 -27.70 17.73 14.44
C LYS A 196 -27.18 16.70 13.42
N LEU A 197 -27.76 16.68 12.22
CA LEU A 197 -27.15 16.04 11.05
C LEU A 197 -26.01 16.94 10.54
N GLY A 198 -24.78 16.42 10.48
CA GLY A 198 -23.62 17.15 9.98
C GLY A 198 -23.47 17.01 8.48
N HIS A 199 -23.30 15.77 8.00
CA HIS A 199 -23.12 15.49 6.58
C HIS A 199 -23.71 14.15 6.14
N PHE A 200 -23.80 13.99 4.82
CA PHE A 200 -24.00 12.68 4.20
C PHE A 200 -23.12 12.53 2.95
N GLY A 201 -22.85 11.28 2.61
CA GLY A 201 -21.93 10.92 1.55
C GLY A 201 -22.55 10.04 0.48
N LEU A 202 -22.15 10.21 -0.78
CA LEU A 202 -22.56 9.39 -1.91
C LEU A 202 -21.35 8.81 -2.66
N CYS A 203 -21.48 7.56 -3.10
CA CYS A 203 -20.60 6.96 -4.10
C CYS A 203 -21.31 6.93 -5.46
N THR A 204 -20.62 7.36 -6.52
CA THR A 204 -21.22 7.60 -7.84
C THR A 204 -20.35 7.09 -8.99
N GLN A 205 -21.00 6.60 -10.04
CA GLN A 205 -20.39 6.28 -11.33
C GLN A 205 -20.29 7.53 -12.23
N LYS A 206 -21.14 8.55 -12.00
CA LYS A 206 -21.22 9.80 -12.75
C LYS A 206 -20.59 10.99 -11.98
N PHE A 207 -19.38 10.80 -11.46
CA PHE A 207 -18.73 11.75 -10.55
C PHE A 207 -18.75 13.21 -11.04
N GLU A 208 -18.29 13.47 -12.26
CA GLU A 208 -18.21 14.83 -12.80
C GLU A 208 -19.59 15.49 -12.94
N ALA A 209 -20.58 14.73 -13.42
CA ALA A 209 -21.95 15.23 -13.56
C ALA A 209 -22.60 15.53 -12.20
N GLN A 210 -22.28 14.74 -11.18
CA GLN A 210 -22.72 15.00 -9.80
C GLN A 210 -22.06 16.27 -9.24
N VAL A 211 -20.73 16.43 -9.40
CA VAL A 211 -20.03 17.65 -8.98
C VAL A 211 -20.64 18.88 -9.64
N GLU A 212 -20.84 18.84 -10.96
CA GLU A 212 -21.47 19.93 -11.71
C GLU A 212 -22.89 20.23 -11.19
N PHE A 213 -23.72 19.21 -11.01
CA PHE A 213 -25.08 19.37 -10.50
C PHE A 213 -25.12 20.02 -9.13
N TYR A 214 -24.41 19.47 -8.14
CA TYR A 214 -24.48 19.99 -6.76
C TYR A 214 -23.92 21.41 -6.64
N THR A 215 -22.85 21.73 -7.35
CA THR A 215 -22.15 23.03 -7.21
C THR A 215 -22.72 24.15 -8.09
N SER A 216 -23.36 23.78 -9.21
CA SER A 216 -24.01 24.76 -10.10
C SER A 216 -25.48 24.97 -9.78
N THR A 217 -26.15 23.99 -9.16
CA THR A 217 -27.57 24.07 -8.80
C THR A 217 -27.77 24.65 -7.40
N PHE A 218 -26.88 24.32 -6.45
CA PHE A 218 -26.96 24.78 -5.06
C PHE A 218 -25.71 25.56 -4.67
N ASN A 219 -25.80 26.35 -3.61
CA ASN A 219 -24.64 27.00 -2.96
C ASN A 219 -23.73 26.00 -2.20
N ILE A 220 -23.46 24.83 -2.79
CA ILE A 220 -22.50 23.86 -2.25
C ILE A 220 -21.16 24.11 -2.93
N VAL A 221 -20.10 24.24 -2.14
CA VAL A 221 -18.74 24.54 -2.64
C VAL A 221 -17.75 23.54 -2.05
N PRO A 222 -16.79 23.00 -2.84
CA PRO A 222 -15.78 22.10 -2.29
C PRO A 222 -14.90 22.80 -1.25
N THR A 223 -14.58 22.10 -0.16
CA THR A 223 -13.43 22.44 0.69
C THR A 223 -12.19 21.67 0.25
N ASP A 224 -12.37 20.43 -0.24
CA ASP A 224 -11.27 19.59 -0.70
C ASP A 224 -11.67 18.77 -1.92
N LEU A 225 -10.73 18.69 -2.87
CA LEU A 225 -10.80 17.88 -4.07
C LEU A 225 -9.65 16.87 -4.03
N LEU A 226 -9.99 15.60 -3.86
CA LEU A 226 -9.01 14.53 -3.90
C LEU A 226 -8.80 14.08 -5.34
N TYR A 227 -7.56 14.06 -5.81
CA TYR A 227 -7.23 13.67 -7.18
C TYR A 227 -6.30 12.46 -7.25
N ILE A 228 -6.46 11.67 -8.31
CA ILE A 228 -5.42 10.76 -8.78
C ILE A 228 -4.74 11.37 -10.01
N GLU A 229 -3.50 11.01 -10.25
CA GLU A 229 -2.84 11.36 -11.50
C GLU A 229 -2.96 10.20 -12.50
N LYS A 230 -3.44 10.51 -13.69
CA LYS A 230 -3.53 9.56 -14.80
C LYS A 230 -3.16 10.27 -16.10
N ASP A 231 -2.20 9.73 -16.84
CA ASP A 231 -1.76 10.25 -18.13
C ASP A 231 -1.36 11.74 -18.10
N GLY A 232 -0.74 12.17 -16.99
CA GLY A 232 -0.32 13.57 -16.77
C GLY A 232 -1.44 14.54 -16.40
N GLN A 233 -2.68 14.04 -16.24
CA GLN A 233 -3.84 14.83 -15.82
C GLN A 233 -4.24 14.49 -14.38
N LYS A 234 -4.53 15.52 -13.58
CA LYS A 234 -5.17 15.37 -12.27
C LYS A 234 -6.65 15.06 -12.51
N ILE A 235 -7.07 13.85 -12.15
CA ILE A 235 -8.47 13.42 -12.22
C ILE A 235 -9.00 13.42 -10.79
N THR A 236 -9.94 14.32 -10.50
CA THR A 236 -10.63 14.34 -9.21
C THR A 236 -11.47 13.07 -9.05
N VAL A 237 -11.31 12.41 -7.91
CA VAL A 237 -12.00 11.16 -7.56
C VAL A 237 -12.82 11.27 -6.28
N SER A 238 -12.64 12.31 -5.47
CA SER A 238 -13.53 12.58 -4.33
C SER A 238 -13.60 14.08 -4.03
N MET A 239 -14.71 14.50 -3.43
CA MET A 239 -15.00 15.89 -3.07
C MET A 239 -15.59 15.93 -1.65
N PHE A 240 -15.03 16.78 -0.81
CA PHE A 240 -15.63 17.23 0.45
C PHE A 240 -16.13 18.66 0.22
N ALA A 241 -17.36 18.96 0.64
CA ALA A 241 -17.99 20.23 0.32
C ALA A 241 -18.83 20.78 1.48
N HIS A 242 -18.78 22.10 1.64
CA HIS A 242 -19.58 22.85 2.61
C HIS A 242 -20.72 23.61 1.92
N ILE A 243 -21.62 24.15 2.74
CA ILE A 243 -22.69 25.07 2.28
C ILE A 243 -22.15 26.50 2.37
N ASP A 244 -22.07 27.19 1.25
CA ASP A 244 -21.57 28.55 1.16
C ASP A 244 -22.64 29.57 1.58
N LEU A 245 -22.45 30.20 2.74
CA LEU A 245 -23.29 31.29 3.27
C LEU A 245 -22.52 32.62 3.31
N GLY A 246 -21.55 32.79 2.41
CA GLY A 246 -20.62 33.93 2.39
C GLY A 246 -19.74 33.93 3.64
N SER A 247 -19.59 35.08 4.27
CA SER A 247 -18.79 35.26 5.49
C SER A 247 -19.20 34.43 6.71
N SER A 248 -20.39 33.82 6.70
CA SER A 248 -20.85 32.99 7.83
C SER A 248 -20.12 31.65 7.87
N LEU A 249 -19.61 31.27 9.04
CA LEU A 249 -18.97 29.98 9.25
C LEU A 249 -19.97 28.82 9.18
N THR A 250 -19.57 27.76 8.49
CA THR A 250 -20.33 26.52 8.28
C THR A 250 -19.43 25.32 8.50
N ASP A 251 -20.01 24.12 8.69
CA ASP A 251 -19.20 22.90 8.85
C ASP A 251 -18.29 22.70 7.64
N HIS A 252 -17.03 22.32 7.88
CA HIS A 252 -16.05 22.04 6.82
C HIS A 252 -16.60 21.12 5.74
N HIS A 253 -17.44 20.15 6.08
CA HIS A 253 -18.23 19.49 5.06
C HIS A 253 -19.62 19.13 5.56
N SER A 254 -20.60 19.44 4.73
CA SER A 254 -21.97 18.95 4.85
C SER A 254 -22.29 17.92 3.77
N PHE A 255 -21.44 17.78 2.74
CA PHE A 255 -21.65 16.84 1.64
C PHE A 255 -20.34 16.20 1.19
N PHE A 256 -20.37 14.88 1.01
CA PHE A 256 -19.25 14.09 0.51
C PHE A 256 -19.62 13.34 -0.77
N LEU A 257 -18.72 13.32 -1.74
CA LEU A 257 -18.89 12.60 -2.99
C LEU A 257 -17.63 11.80 -3.33
N SER A 258 -17.79 10.53 -3.72
CA SER A 258 -16.67 9.69 -4.15
C SER A 258 -16.97 8.95 -5.46
N ALA A 259 -16.00 8.92 -6.37
CA ALA A 259 -16.07 8.16 -7.60
C ALA A 259 -15.97 6.67 -7.31
N ASN A 260 -16.99 5.91 -7.73
CA ASN A 260 -16.98 4.46 -7.70
C ASN A 260 -17.50 3.91 -9.05
N PRO A 261 -16.62 3.52 -9.98
CA PRO A 261 -17.01 2.99 -11.28
C PRO A 261 -17.82 1.69 -11.21
N GLY A 262 -17.80 0.97 -10.07
CA GLY A 262 -18.46 -0.33 -9.94
C GLY A 262 -19.93 -0.26 -9.52
N ALA A 263 -20.33 0.74 -8.72
CA ALA A 263 -21.71 0.88 -8.25
C ALA A 263 -21.97 2.25 -7.60
N ALA A 264 -23.13 2.82 -7.89
CA ALA A 264 -23.67 3.94 -7.15
C ALA A 264 -24.38 3.47 -5.88
N HIS A 265 -24.05 4.05 -4.72
CA HIS A 265 -24.72 3.79 -3.45
C HIS A 265 -24.51 4.95 -2.47
N VAL A 266 -25.30 4.99 -1.40
CA VAL A 266 -25.08 5.91 -0.28
C VAL A 266 -23.86 5.44 0.51
N HIS A 267 -22.96 6.36 0.84
CA HIS A 267 -21.75 6.06 1.58
C HIS A 267 -22.02 6.01 3.09
N HIS A 268 -22.47 7.12 3.69
CA HIS A 268 -22.92 7.20 5.09
C HIS A 268 -23.73 8.48 5.34
N CYS A 269 -24.35 8.59 6.52
CA CYS A 269 -24.80 9.85 7.10
C CYS A 269 -24.24 10.02 8.51
N SER A 270 -23.96 11.26 8.89
CA SER A 270 -23.16 11.58 10.07
C SER A 270 -23.83 12.60 10.96
N PHE A 271 -23.80 12.34 12.26
CA PHE A 271 -24.51 13.10 13.29
C PHE A 271 -23.52 13.66 14.30
N GLU A 272 -23.64 14.96 14.54
CA GLU A 272 -22.76 15.66 15.49
C GLU A 272 -23.15 15.27 16.91
N VAL A 273 -22.16 15.06 17.76
CA VAL A 273 -22.31 14.88 19.21
C VAL A 273 -21.45 15.93 19.94
N ASP A 274 -21.78 16.19 21.21
CA ASP A 274 -21.26 17.37 21.94
C ASP A 274 -19.73 17.40 22.07
N ASP A 275 -19.13 16.27 22.47
CA ASP A 275 -17.69 16.17 22.69
C ASP A 275 -17.15 14.73 22.56
N TYR A 276 -15.82 14.61 22.69
CA TYR A 276 -15.11 13.34 22.65
C TYR A 276 -15.55 12.35 23.74
N ASP A 277 -15.80 12.81 24.96
CA ASP A 277 -16.17 11.92 26.07
C ASP A 277 -17.56 11.31 25.78
N THR A 278 -18.51 12.13 25.32
CA THR A 278 -19.85 11.72 24.89
C THR A 278 -19.79 10.73 23.73
N GLN A 279 -18.98 11.01 22.71
CA GLN A 279 -18.77 10.10 21.59
C GLN A 279 -18.15 8.77 22.05
N HIS A 280 -17.13 8.83 22.91
CA HIS A 280 -16.46 7.64 23.41
C HIS A 280 -17.37 6.76 24.26
N LEU A 281 -18.18 7.36 25.14
CA LEU A 281 -19.13 6.65 25.97
C LEU A 281 -20.28 6.07 25.15
N GLY A 282 -20.81 6.82 24.18
CA GLY A 282 -21.81 6.32 23.23
C GLY A 282 -21.28 5.15 22.38
N HIS A 283 -20.02 5.22 21.96
CA HIS A 283 -19.34 4.11 21.28
C HIS A 283 -19.32 2.86 22.16
N GLN A 284 -18.92 3.00 23.42
CA GLN A 284 -18.93 1.87 24.37
C GLN A 284 -20.35 1.34 24.63
N TRP A 285 -21.33 2.23 24.73
CA TRP A 285 -22.74 1.86 24.89
C TRP A 285 -23.25 1.00 23.73
N LEU A 286 -23.03 1.45 22.49
CA LEU A 286 -23.40 0.70 21.30
C LEU A 286 -22.65 -0.65 21.21
N ALA A 287 -21.36 -0.67 21.56
CA ALA A 287 -20.59 -1.90 21.60
C ALA A 287 -21.13 -2.91 22.63
N GLN A 288 -21.51 -2.45 23.83
CA GLN A 288 -22.09 -3.29 24.89
C GLN A 288 -23.45 -3.87 24.48
N LYS A 289 -24.23 -3.11 23.71
CA LYS A 289 -25.51 -3.55 23.13
C LYS A 289 -25.34 -4.54 21.98
N GLY A 290 -24.11 -4.77 21.51
CA GLY A 290 -23.79 -5.75 20.47
C GLY A 290 -23.99 -5.22 19.04
N TYR A 291 -24.14 -3.91 18.85
CA TYR A 291 -24.17 -3.33 17.51
C TYR A 291 -22.82 -3.47 16.80
N LYS A 292 -22.83 -3.44 15.47
CA LYS A 292 -21.65 -3.73 14.66
C LYS A 292 -20.94 -2.43 14.24
N SER A 293 -19.79 -2.17 14.84
CA SER A 293 -18.91 -1.07 14.41
C SER A 293 -18.33 -1.36 13.02
N VAL A 294 -18.34 -0.36 12.14
CA VAL A 294 -17.61 -0.36 10.87
C VAL A 294 -16.15 0.04 11.13
N TRP A 295 -15.97 1.09 11.94
CA TRP A 295 -14.68 1.64 12.33
C TRP A 295 -14.80 2.22 13.74
N GLY A 296 -13.78 1.98 14.58
CA GLY A 296 -13.72 2.52 15.94
C GLY A 296 -13.48 4.03 15.98
N ILE A 297 -13.20 4.58 17.15
CA ILE A 297 -12.97 6.02 17.26
C ILE A 297 -11.66 6.42 16.57
N GLY A 298 -11.74 7.38 15.66
CA GLY A 298 -10.63 7.94 14.88
C GLY A 298 -10.75 9.45 14.73
N ARG A 299 -9.82 10.06 14.00
CA ARG A 299 -9.86 11.47 13.60
C ARG A 299 -9.58 11.60 12.11
N HIS A 300 -10.42 12.34 11.39
CA HIS A 300 -10.20 12.63 9.98
C HIS A 300 -9.10 13.68 9.83
N VAL A 301 -8.30 13.54 8.77
CA VAL A 301 -7.28 14.56 8.43
C VAL A 301 -7.94 15.79 7.83
N LEU A 302 -9.01 15.62 7.04
CA LEU A 302 -9.77 16.71 6.44
C LEU A 302 -10.95 17.05 7.36
N GLY A 303 -11.12 18.32 7.69
CA GLY A 303 -12.14 18.83 8.60
C GLY A 303 -11.97 18.43 10.07
N SER A 304 -10.84 17.82 10.44
CA SER A 304 -10.40 17.47 11.80
C SER A 304 -11.35 16.65 12.68
N GLN A 305 -12.54 16.26 12.21
CA GLN A 305 -13.56 15.66 13.05
C GLN A 305 -13.13 14.31 13.64
N ILE A 306 -13.45 14.10 14.91
CA ILE A 306 -13.38 12.80 15.57
C ILE A 306 -14.59 12.00 15.10
N PHE A 307 -14.41 10.73 14.74
CA PHE A 307 -15.48 9.91 14.18
C PHE A 307 -15.50 8.51 14.78
N ASP A 308 -16.66 7.87 14.74
CA ASP A 308 -16.83 6.42 14.76
C ASP A 308 -18.03 6.01 13.92
N TYR A 309 -17.95 4.83 13.32
CA TYR A 309 -18.92 4.37 12.33
C TYR A 309 -19.61 3.09 12.77
N TRP A 310 -20.92 3.02 12.52
CA TRP A 310 -21.79 1.91 12.87
C TRP A 310 -22.64 1.47 11.68
N TRP A 311 -22.90 0.17 11.58
CA TRP A 311 -23.96 -0.33 10.72
C TRP A 311 -25.30 -0.20 11.45
N ASP A 312 -26.28 0.43 10.81
CA ASP A 312 -27.67 0.34 11.24
C ASP A 312 -28.24 -1.06 10.98
N THR A 313 -29.49 -1.29 11.40
CA THR A 313 -30.16 -2.61 11.31
C THR A 313 -30.41 -3.07 9.88
N THR A 314 -30.28 -2.20 8.89
CA THR A 314 -30.46 -2.51 7.47
C THR A 314 -29.16 -2.42 6.66
N GLY A 315 -28.02 -2.20 7.32
CA GLY A 315 -26.71 -2.07 6.69
C GLY A 315 -26.51 -0.73 5.97
N ASN A 316 -27.12 0.36 6.44
CA ASN A 316 -26.61 1.70 6.14
C ASN A 316 -25.54 2.08 7.15
N MET A 317 -24.55 2.84 6.72
CA MET A 317 -23.50 3.34 7.60
C MET A 317 -23.94 4.65 8.23
N VAL A 318 -23.91 4.71 9.56
CA VAL A 318 -24.16 5.92 10.35
C VAL A 318 -22.92 6.28 11.16
N GLU A 319 -22.66 7.57 11.32
CA GLU A 319 -21.47 8.10 11.98
C GLU A 319 -21.89 9.00 13.14
N HIS A 320 -21.21 8.87 14.28
CA HIS A 320 -21.11 9.98 15.22
C HIS A 320 -19.83 10.75 14.90
N TYR A 321 -19.91 12.07 14.96
CA TYR A 321 -18.72 12.89 14.91
C TYR A 321 -18.74 14.02 15.94
N ALA A 322 -17.56 14.49 16.33
CA ALA A 322 -17.38 15.66 17.18
C ALA A 322 -16.14 16.44 16.71
N ASP A 323 -16.00 17.70 17.14
CA ASP A 323 -14.77 18.50 16.95
C ASP A 323 -14.42 18.72 15.46
N GLY A 324 -15.43 19.06 14.65
CA GLY A 324 -15.26 19.41 13.24
C GLY A 324 -14.83 20.86 13.02
N ASP A 325 -14.02 21.09 11.99
CA ASP A 325 -13.60 22.44 11.60
C ASP A 325 -14.75 23.24 10.98
N LEU A 326 -14.69 24.56 11.12
CA LEU A 326 -15.62 25.50 10.50
C LEU A 326 -14.91 26.31 9.40
N VAL A 327 -15.62 26.54 8.30
CA VAL A 327 -15.11 27.20 7.08
C VAL A 327 -16.14 28.20 6.53
N ASN A 328 -15.67 29.15 5.71
CA ASN A 328 -16.53 30.10 4.99
C ASN A 328 -15.95 30.39 3.60
N GLU A 329 -16.45 31.42 2.91
CA GLU A 329 -15.98 31.84 1.57
C GLU A 329 -14.48 32.20 1.50
N ASP A 330 -13.84 32.53 2.64
CA ASP A 330 -12.42 32.88 2.72
C ASP A 330 -11.52 31.64 2.83
N THR A 331 -12.08 30.47 3.18
CA THR A 331 -11.32 29.22 3.27
C THR A 331 -11.01 28.68 1.87
N PRO A 332 -9.72 28.43 1.54
CA PRO A 332 -9.34 27.94 0.22
C PRO A 332 -9.74 26.48 -0.02
N ILE A 333 -9.89 26.10 -1.28
CA ILE A 333 -10.15 24.71 -1.69
C ILE A 333 -8.83 23.96 -1.79
N GLY A 334 -8.66 22.90 -1.00
CA GLY A 334 -7.50 22.01 -1.05
C GLY A 334 -7.54 21.02 -2.20
N HIS A 335 -6.41 20.78 -2.86
CA HIS A 335 -6.23 19.70 -3.82
C HIS A 335 -5.30 18.64 -3.22
N VAL A 336 -5.83 17.45 -2.95
CA VAL A 336 -5.13 16.42 -2.17
C VAL A 336 -4.93 15.16 -2.99
N GLN A 337 -3.69 14.69 -3.15
CA GLN A 337 -3.44 13.46 -3.89
C GLN A 337 -3.94 12.20 -3.14
N ALA A 338 -4.74 11.38 -3.83
CA ALA A 338 -5.25 10.11 -3.32
C ALA A 338 -4.22 8.97 -3.45
N GLY A 339 -3.79 8.40 -2.32
CA GLY A 339 -3.05 7.13 -2.24
C GLY A 339 -1.54 7.18 -2.59
N ASN A 340 -0.65 7.24 -1.58
CA ASN A 340 0.80 7.38 -1.78
C ASN A 340 1.63 6.09 -1.60
N PRO A 341 2.71 5.88 -2.40
CA PRO A 341 3.54 4.68 -2.35
C PRO A 341 4.28 4.54 -1.00
N ARG A 342 4.27 3.33 -0.43
CA ARG A 342 4.91 3.02 0.86
C ARG A 342 6.31 2.42 0.66
N GLY A 343 6.42 1.45 -0.25
CA GLY A 343 7.69 0.89 -0.74
C GLY A 343 8.03 1.38 -2.14
N ILE A 344 9.34 1.52 -2.43
CA ILE A 344 9.83 2.09 -3.69
C ILE A 344 10.91 1.23 -4.38
N ALA A 345 11.29 0.08 -3.80
CA ALA A 345 12.35 -0.77 -4.34
C ALA A 345 11.97 -2.26 -4.30
N LEU A 346 12.52 -3.04 -5.25
CA LEU A 346 12.54 -4.50 -5.32
C LEU A 346 13.96 -4.94 -5.67
N ASP A 347 14.45 -5.99 -5.02
CA ASP A 347 15.68 -6.67 -5.43
C ASP A 347 15.44 -7.62 -6.62
N ASP A 348 16.50 -8.27 -7.07
CA ASP A 348 16.52 -9.13 -8.26
C ASP A 348 15.60 -10.37 -8.16
N ASP A 349 15.46 -10.96 -6.98
CA ASP A 349 14.42 -11.97 -6.69
C ASP A 349 13.01 -11.41 -6.91
N GLY A 350 12.75 -10.18 -6.47
CA GLY A 350 11.46 -9.52 -6.67
C GLY A 350 11.13 -9.36 -8.16
N ILE A 351 12.13 -8.98 -8.96
CA ILE A 351 12.02 -8.91 -10.42
C ILE A 351 11.76 -10.31 -11.02
N ARG A 352 12.51 -11.33 -10.57
CA ARG A 352 12.35 -12.73 -11.01
C ARG A 352 10.95 -13.28 -10.73
N PHE A 353 10.34 -12.95 -9.60
CA PHE A 353 8.98 -13.38 -9.28
C PHE A 353 7.92 -12.64 -10.12
N MET A 354 8.12 -11.35 -10.39
CA MET A 354 7.27 -10.60 -11.31
C MET A 354 7.34 -11.17 -12.73
N GLN A 355 8.54 -11.54 -13.20
CA GLN A 355 8.72 -12.28 -14.45
C GLN A 355 7.94 -13.60 -14.41
N GLY A 356 8.07 -14.38 -13.33
CA GLY A 356 7.36 -15.65 -13.16
C GLY A 356 5.81 -15.55 -13.15
N LEU A 357 5.26 -14.36 -12.95
CA LEU A 357 3.82 -14.06 -13.07
C LEU A 357 3.43 -13.62 -14.49
N GLY A 358 4.37 -13.60 -15.45
CA GLY A 358 4.17 -13.14 -16.81
C GLY A 358 4.09 -11.62 -16.94
N LEU A 359 4.70 -10.86 -16.01
CA LEU A 359 4.62 -9.39 -15.98
C LEU A 359 5.89 -8.69 -16.45
N TYR A 360 6.87 -9.44 -16.98
CA TYR A 360 8.20 -8.90 -17.31
C TYR A 360 8.16 -7.71 -18.27
N GLU A 361 7.31 -7.75 -19.30
CA GLU A 361 7.17 -6.68 -20.29
C GLU A 361 6.78 -5.32 -19.68
N HIS A 362 6.17 -5.31 -18.50
CA HIS A 362 5.75 -4.09 -17.81
C HIS A 362 6.78 -3.58 -16.78
N ILE A 363 7.77 -4.41 -16.39
CA ILE A 363 8.68 -4.11 -15.27
C ILE A 363 9.44 -2.81 -15.54
N PHE A 364 10.14 -2.75 -16.66
CA PHE A 364 10.97 -1.59 -17.01
C PHE A 364 10.23 -0.55 -17.82
N THR A 365 9.07 -0.86 -18.40
CA THR A 365 8.33 0.06 -19.30
C THR A 365 7.19 0.80 -18.61
N LYS A 366 6.62 0.25 -17.52
CA LYS A 366 5.44 0.80 -16.84
C LYS A 366 5.59 0.87 -15.32
N ILE A 367 6.26 -0.09 -14.70
CA ILE A 367 6.30 -0.24 -13.23
C ILE A 367 7.41 0.61 -12.61
N GLY A 368 8.61 0.61 -13.22
CA GLY A 368 9.78 1.23 -12.62
C GLY A 368 11.00 1.26 -13.53
N SER A 369 12.15 1.59 -12.94
CA SER A 369 13.45 1.63 -13.61
C SER A 369 14.55 1.04 -12.73
N CYS A 370 15.67 0.65 -13.34
CA CYS A 370 16.83 0.16 -12.62
C CYS A 370 17.43 1.27 -11.73
N ILE A 371 17.77 0.95 -10.48
CA ILE A 371 18.74 1.76 -9.73
C ILE A 371 20.12 1.34 -10.22
N SER A 372 20.88 2.25 -10.82
CA SER A 372 22.18 1.90 -11.40
C SER A 372 23.23 1.64 -10.31
N LYS A 373 23.31 2.54 -9.32
CA LYS A 373 24.19 2.38 -8.17
C LYS A 373 23.48 2.76 -6.89
N VAL A 374 23.88 2.08 -5.82
CA VAL A 374 23.54 2.44 -4.44
C VAL A 374 24.81 2.98 -3.79
N ARG A 375 24.83 4.26 -3.44
CA ARG A 375 26.01 4.98 -2.94
C ARG A 375 25.92 5.20 -1.44
N PHE A 376 27.01 4.97 -0.72
CA PHE A 376 27.17 5.34 0.69
C PHE A 376 28.11 6.53 0.77
N ILE A 377 27.61 7.63 1.29
CA ILE A 377 28.30 8.92 1.32
C ILE A 377 28.54 9.29 2.78
N SER A 378 29.81 9.50 3.12
CA SER A 378 30.21 10.14 4.38
C SER A 378 30.21 11.62 4.16
N ASP A 379 29.11 12.29 4.47
CA ASP A 379 29.09 13.73 4.32
C ASP A 379 28.30 14.42 5.43
N GLY A 380 28.99 15.32 6.12
CA GLY A 380 28.41 16.30 7.03
C GLY A 380 28.12 17.65 6.35
N GLN A 381 28.50 17.82 5.09
CA GLN A 381 28.30 19.04 4.28
C GLN A 381 27.07 19.01 3.37
N GLN A 382 26.21 17.98 3.52
CA GLN A 382 24.92 17.89 2.85
C GLN A 382 25.01 17.95 1.30
N ASN A 383 26.02 17.33 0.70
CA ASN A 383 26.26 17.32 -0.75
C ASN A 383 25.92 15.96 -1.39
N LEU A 384 24.90 15.93 -2.26
CA LEU A 384 24.49 14.71 -2.99
C LEU A 384 25.52 14.22 -4.03
N HIS A 385 26.48 15.04 -4.42
CA HIS A 385 27.55 14.70 -5.37
C HIS A 385 28.86 14.29 -4.71
N ALA A 386 28.91 14.29 -3.38
CA ALA A 386 30.08 13.87 -2.63
C ALA A 386 30.52 12.44 -3.04
N LYS A 387 31.84 12.23 -3.05
CA LYS A 387 32.43 10.96 -3.45
C LYS A 387 32.03 9.88 -2.45
N PRO A 388 31.40 8.77 -2.89
CA PRO A 388 31.03 7.70 -1.98
C PRO A 388 32.27 6.95 -1.48
N PHE A 389 32.24 6.53 -0.22
CA PHE A 389 33.27 5.62 0.32
C PHE A 389 32.97 4.16 -0.04
N LEU A 390 31.72 3.83 -0.35
CA LEU A 390 31.27 2.52 -0.83
C LEU A 390 30.12 2.72 -1.82
N HIS A 391 30.08 1.90 -2.87
CA HIS A 391 28.88 1.83 -3.71
C HIS A 391 28.66 0.41 -4.22
N PHE A 392 27.41 0.05 -4.45
CA PHE A 392 27.01 -1.20 -5.09
C PHE A 392 26.63 -0.95 -6.56
N ASP A 393 27.10 -1.79 -7.49
CA ASP A 393 26.76 -1.73 -8.93
C ASP A 393 25.53 -2.58 -9.23
N THR A 394 24.35 -2.03 -8.96
CA THR A 394 23.07 -2.73 -9.13
C THR A 394 22.57 -2.77 -10.59
N ALA A 395 23.23 -2.08 -11.53
CA ALA A 395 22.98 -2.24 -12.97
C ALA A 395 23.60 -3.52 -13.55
N SER A 396 24.60 -4.10 -12.88
CA SER A 396 25.20 -5.38 -13.29
C SER A 396 24.17 -6.51 -13.24
N SER A 397 24.28 -7.46 -14.18
CA SER A 397 23.51 -8.73 -14.16
C SER A 397 24.30 -9.89 -13.53
N GLU A 398 25.45 -9.58 -12.93
CA GLU A 398 26.19 -10.49 -12.07
C GLU A 398 25.36 -10.79 -10.81
N GLY A 399 25.26 -12.08 -10.48
CA GLY A 399 24.32 -12.57 -9.46
C GLY A 399 23.67 -13.86 -9.94
N ASN A 400 22.52 -14.20 -9.34
CA ASN A 400 21.92 -15.53 -9.48
C ASN A 400 20.69 -15.58 -10.39
N THR A 401 20.23 -14.43 -10.86
CA THR A 401 18.90 -14.31 -11.48
C THR A 401 18.95 -13.85 -12.95
N GLY A 402 20.08 -13.35 -13.44
CA GLY A 402 20.15 -12.67 -14.74
C GLY A 402 19.38 -11.34 -14.80
N HIS A 403 18.88 -10.84 -13.67
CA HIS A 403 18.30 -9.50 -13.59
C HIS A 403 19.33 -8.48 -13.09
N VAL A 404 19.00 -7.21 -13.29
CA VAL A 404 19.64 -6.12 -12.53
C VAL A 404 19.36 -6.30 -11.04
N GLY A 405 20.27 -5.81 -10.20
CA GLY A 405 20.23 -6.04 -8.76
C GLY A 405 19.06 -5.37 -8.03
N VAL A 406 18.58 -4.21 -8.51
CA VAL A 406 17.49 -3.46 -7.87
C VAL A 406 16.65 -2.68 -8.88
N LEU A 407 15.33 -2.79 -8.75
CA LEU A 407 14.32 -1.98 -9.44
C LEU A 407 13.74 -0.94 -8.48
N ALA A 408 13.77 0.33 -8.86
CA ALA A 408 12.93 1.35 -8.22
C ALA A 408 11.55 1.38 -8.88
N HIS A 409 10.47 1.36 -8.10
CA HIS A 409 9.11 1.23 -8.62
C HIS A 409 8.08 2.13 -7.93
N LYS A 410 6.93 2.30 -8.60
CA LYS A 410 5.72 2.85 -8.01
C LYS A 410 4.84 1.72 -7.48
N GLN A 411 4.73 1.57 -6.16
CA GLN A 411 3.93 0.51 -5.54
C GLN A 411 2.48 0.43 -6.05
N PRO A 412 1.70 1.52 -6.21
CA PRO A 412 0.34 1.42 -6.75
C PRO A 412 0.29 0.85 -8.17
N VAL A 413 1.29 1.15 -9.01
CA VAL A 413 1.39 0.63 -10.38
C VAL A 413 1.79 -0.83 -10.36
N LEU A 414 2.75 -1.22 -9.52
CA LEU A 414 3.12 -2.61 -9.27
C LEU A 414 1.88 -3.43 -8.85
N GLU A 415 1.14 -2.97 -7.85
CA GLU A 415 -0.06 -3.63 -7.34
C GLU A 415 -1.18 -3.72 -8.39
N LYS A 416 -1.34 -2.70 -9.25
CA LYS A 416 -2.27 -2.74 -10.38
C LYS A 416 -1.98 -3.93 -11.30
N TYR A 417 -0.71 -4.13 -11.67
CA TYR A 417 -0.34 -5.25 -12.54
C TYR A 417 -0.45 -6.61 -11.84
N LEU A 418 -0.16 -6.69 -10.54
CA LEU A 418 -0.43 -7.88 -9.74
C LEU A 418 -1.94 -8.23 -9.73
N ARG A 419 -2.82 -7.24 -9.55
CA ARG A 419 -4.28 -7.43 -9.64
C ARG A 419 -4.70 -7.90 -11.03
N SER A 420 -4.12 -7.33 -12.09
CA SER A 420 -4.40 -7.79 -13.46
C SER A 420 -4.02 -9.27 -13.68
N ALA A 421 -2.95 -9.75 -13.04
CA ALA A 421 -2.59 -11.17 -13.09
C ALA A 421 -3.61 -12.06 -12.35
N VAL A 422 -4.17 -11.57 -11.23
CA VAL A 422 -5.26 -12.25 -10.52
C VAL A 422 -6.54 -12.28 -11.36
N GLU A 423 -6.91 -11.17 -12.00
CA GLU A 423 -8.11 -11.05 -12.85
C GLU A 423 -8.04 -11.94 -14.10
N ARG A 424 -6.84 -12.14 -14.67
CA ARG A 424 -6.61 -13.07 -15.79
C ARG A 424 -6.64 -14.54 -15.36
N SER A 425 -6.56 -14.84 -14.08
CA SER A 425 -6.54 -16.21 -13.58
C SER A 425 -7.95 -16.77 -13.43
N ASP A 426 -8.21 -17.94 -14.02
CA ASP A 426 -9.44 -18.71 -13.79
C ASP A 426 -9.43 -19.45 -12.43
N LYS A 427 -8.29 -19.40 -11.72
CA LYS A 427 -8.08 -20.09 -10.42
C LYS A 427 -8.19 -19.17 -9.21
N ALA A 428 -8.33 -17.87 -9.41
CA ALA A 428 -8.35 -16.89 -8.33
C ALA A 428 -9.59 -16.00 -8.42
N GLN A 429 -10.09 -15.55 -7.27
CA GLN A 429 -11.16 -14.56 -7.18
C GLN A 429 -10.72 -13.44 -6.26
N LEU A 430 -10.64 -12.22 -6.78
CA LEU A 430 -10.41 -11.03 -5.98
C LEU A 430 -11.76 -10.45 -5.51
N ARG A 431 -11.94 -10.30 -4.20
CA ARG A 431 -13.08 -9.60 -3.60
C ARG A 431 -12.58 -8.38 -2.85
N THR A 432 -12.82 -7.20 -3.40
CA THR A 432 -12.45 -5.93 -2.77
C THR A 432 -13.50 -5.49 -1.75
N SER A 433 -13.16 -4.52 -0.90
CA SER A 433 -14.04 -3.99 0.14
C SER A 433 -14.61 -5.06 1.07
N CYS A 434 -13.84 -6.12 1.33
CA CYS A 434 -14.23 -7.23 2.20
C CYS A 434 -13.34 -7.22 3.45
N THR A 435 -13.92 -6.94 4.62
CA THR A 435 -13.22 -6.83 5.89
C THR A 435 -13.45 -8.07 6.73
N LEU A 436 -12.37 -8.79 7.05
CA LEU A 436 -12.38 -9.97 7.92
C LEU A 436 -12.81 -9.59 9.35
N THR A 437 -13.81 -10.28 9.90
CA THR A 437 -14.39 -9.98 11.22
C THR A 437 -14.31 -11.15 12.20
N SER A 438 -14.24 -12.39 11.73
CA SER A 438 -14.10 -13.57 12.59
C SER A 438 -13.40 -14.72 11.87
N ILE A 439 -12.66 -15.52 12.65
CA ILE A 439 -12.03 -16.76 12.21
C ILE A 439 -12.38 -17.85 13.22
N LYS A 440 -12.79 -19.02 12.72
CA LYS A 440 -12.94 -20.27 13.48
C LYS A 440 -12.32 -21.40 12.67
N GLU A 441 -11.86 -22.46 13.31
CA GLU A 441 -11.35 -23.64 12.61
C GLU A 441 -11.76 -24.92 13.33
N ASP A 442 -11.86 -26.00 12.56
CA ASP A 442 -11.97 -27.38 13.05
C ASP A 442 -10.86 -28.25 12.43
N ALA A 443 -10.93 -29.56 12.65
CA ALA A 443 -9.92 -30.49 12.14
C ALA A 443 -9.76 -30.46 10.62
N ASN A 444 -10.76 -30.03 9.86
CA ASN A 444 -10.83 -30.11 8.40
C ASN A 444 -10.92 -28.75 7.69
N TRP A 445 -11.48 -27.74 8.34
CA TRP A 445 -11.83 -26.46 7.72
C TRP A 445 -11.47 -25.26 8.58
N VAL A 446 -11.25 -24.13 7.91
CA VAL A 446 -11.28 -22.79 8.50
C VAL A 446 -12.52 -22.08 7.97
N TYR A 447 -13.23 -21.43 8.88
CA TYR A 447 -14.44 -20.64 8.64
C TYR A 447 -14.10 -19.19 8.89
N VAL A 448 -14.33 -18.38 7.87
CA VAL A 448 -14.07 -16.95 7.86
C VAL A 448 -15.40 -16.22 7.75
N THR A 449 -15.63 -15.29 8.67
CA THR A 449 -16.71 -14.31 8.56
C THR A 449 -16.10 -12.98 8.15
N TYR A 450 -16.70 -12.34 7.16
CA TYR A 450 -16.26 -11.04 6.68
C TYR A 450 -17.47 -10.16 6.35
N THR A 451 -17.28 -8.85 6.40
CA THR A 451 -18.26 -7.84 5.97
C THR A 451 -17.87 -7.39 4.57
N ASP A 452 -18.78 -7.48 3.59
CA ASP A 452 -18.52 -6.98 2.24
C ASP A 452 -18.78 -5.47 2.10
N GLY A 453 -18.56 -4.94 0.90
CA GLY A 453 -18.70 -3.50 0.64
C GLY A 453 -20.13 -2.96 0.79
N SER A 454 -21.14 -3.84 0.93
CA SER A 454 -22.52 -3.46 1.21
C SER A 454 -22.85 -3.46 2.71
N GLY A 455 -21.88 -3.79 3.58
CA GLY A 455 -22.10 -3.99 5.01
C GLY A 455 -22.66 -5.38 5.36
N THR A 456 -22.92 -6.22 4.36
CA THR A 456 -23.50 -7.56 4.58
C THR A 456 -22.44 -8.51 5.13
N GLU A 457 -22.79 -9.19 6.22
CA GLU A 457 -21.96 -10.26 6.76
C GLU A 457 -22.05 -11.52 5.89
N LYS A 458 -20.90 -12.07 5.52
CA LYS A 458 -20.78 -13.26 4.68
C LYS A 458 -19.81 -14.25 5.33
N GLY A 459 -20.14 -15.53 5.17
CA GLY A 459 -19.29 -16.64 5.57
C GLY A 459 -18.62 -17.27 4.36
N ILE A 460 -17.34 -17.62 4.48
CA ILE A 460 -16.65 -18.50 3.56
C ILE A 460 -15.92 -19.58 4.36
N ARG A 461 -15.96 -20.82 3.85
CA ARG A 461 -15.14 -21.91 4.38
C ARG A 461 -14.05 -22.27 3.39
N ALA A 462 -12.87 -22.57 3.90
CA ALA A 462 -11.73 -23.02 3.11
C ALA A 462 -10.95 -24.08 3.89
N ARG A 463 -10.07 -24.82 3.21
CA ARG A 463 -9.18 -25.78 3.91
C ARG A 463 -8.10 -25.09 4.73
N PHE A 464 -7.65 -23.93 4.25
CA PHE A 464 -6.61 -23.11 4.86
C PHE A 464 -6.91 -21.63 4.65
N LEU A 465 -6.43 -20.79 5.56
CA LEU A 465 -6.46 -19.33 5.47
C LEU A 465 -5.02 -18.83 5.49
N ALA A 466 -4.56 -18.23 4.39
CA ALA A 466 -3.30 -17.52 4.34
C ALA A 466 -3.58 -16.01 4.46
N ALA A 467 -3.16 -15.40 5.56
CA ALA A 467 -3.37 -14.00 5.86
C ALA A 467 -2.15 -13.16 5.45
N ALA A 468 -2.40 -12.29 4.46
CA ALA A 468 -1.50 -11.23 3.99
C ALA A 468 -2.06 -9.83 4.36
N ASP A 469 -2.64 -9.70 5.55
CA ASP A 469 -3.41 -8.52 6.01
C ASP A 469 -2.53 -7.43 6.68
N GLY A 470 -1.21 -7.53 6.53
CA GLY A 470 -0.24 -6.51 6.91
C GLY A 470 0.04 -6.38 8.41
N LYS A 471 0.90 -5.41 8.77
CA LYS A 471 1.40 -5.21 10.14
C LYS A 471 0.31 -5.07 11.20
N THR A 472 -0.85 -4.49 10.85
CA THR A 472 -1.98 -4.26 11.76
C THR A 472 -3.16 -5.19 11.50
N GLY A 473 -2.98 -6.23 10.68
CA GLY A 473 -4.02 -7.15 10.26
C GLY A 473 -4.79 -7.83 11.39
N PHE A 474 -6.06 -8.14 11.12
CA PHE A 474 -6.97 -8.78 12.06
C PHE A 474 -6.46 -10.16 12.49
N THR A 475 -5.95 -10.94 11.54
CA THR A 475 -5.66 -12.37 11.73
C THR A 475 -4.66 -12.61 12.85
N ARG A 476 -3.51 -11.92 12.81
CA ARG A 476 -2.51 -12.07 13.87
C ARG A 476 -3.05 -11.52 15.19
N LYS A 477 -3.49 -10.26 15.19
CA LYS A 477 -3.81 -9.52 16.42
C LYS A 477 -5.02 -10.04 17.18
N LYS A 478 -6.07 -10.45 16.46
CA LYS A 478 -7.36 -10.80 17.06
C LYS A 478 -7.58 -12.31 17.18
N TYR A 479 -6.88 -13.13 16.38
CA TYR A 479 -7.07 -14.58 16.41
C TYR A 479 -5.85 -15.36 16.88
N LEU A 480 -4.63 -15.04 16.41
CA LEU A 480 -3.46 -15.87 16.69
C LEU A 480 -2.68 -15.45 17.94
N GLU A 481 -2.68 -14.16 18.31
CA GLU A 481 -1.95 -13.67 19.49
C GLU A 481 -2.47 -14.31 20.80
N SER A 482 -3.78 -14.46 20.95
CA SER A 482 -4.39 -15.18 22.08
C SER A 482 -4.08 -16.68 22.09
N LYS A 483 -3.64 -17.25 20.96
CA LYS A 483 -3.21 -18.65 20.82
C LYS A 483 -1.68 -18.83 20.93
N GLY A 484 -0.96 -17.77 21.32
CA GLY A 484 0.48 -17.83 21.62
C GLY A 484 1.40 -17.46 20.45
N ILE A 485 0.88 -17.00 19.31
CA ILE A 485 1.72 -16.38 18.28
C ILE A 485 2.12 -14.98 18.74
N LYS A 486 3.42 -14.67 18.77
CA LYS A 486 3.93 -13.38 19.23
C LYS A 486 4.89 -12.81 18.22
N LEU A 487 4.77 -11.51 17.96
CA LEU A 487 5.71 -10.76 17.14
C LEU A 487 6.94 -10.38 17.99
N GLU A 488 8.03 -11.11 17.80
CA GLU A 488 9.25 -11.03 18.61
C GLU A 488 10.38 -10.33 17.84
N TRP A 489 11.45 -9.96 18.53
CA TRP A 489 12.66 -9.44 17.89
C TRP A 489 13.26 -10.48 16.95
N ALA A 490 13.54 -10.06 15.72
CA ALA A 490 14.17 -10.91 14.73
C ALA A 490 15.67 -10.58 14.64
N GLY A 491 16.51 -11.61 14.59
CA GLY A 491 17.97 -11.45 14.56
C GLY A 491 18.62 -11.16 15.92
N LYS A 492 19.95 -10.95 15.91
CA LYS A 492 20.75 -10.71 17.12
C LYS A 492 20.79 -9.24 17.55
N SER A 493 20.57 -8.29 16.62
CA SER A 493 20.54 -6.86 16.92
C SER A 493 19.10 -6.36 17.01
N ARG A 494 18.85 -5.46 17.97
CA ARG A 494 17.55 -4.80 18.11
C ARG A 494 17.61 -3.51 17.29
N TYR A 495 16.90 -3.47 16.18
CA TYR A 495 16.71 -2.24 15.41
C TYR A 495 15.28 -1.73 15.59
N GLU A 496 15.14 -0.50 16.07
CA GLU A 496 13.88 0.21 16.14
C GLU A 496 14.11 1.73 16.12
N GLU A 497 13.69 2.39 15.06
CA GLU A 497 13.89 3.83 14.86
C GLU A 497 12.69 4.43 14.12
N THR A 498 12.50 5.74 14.25
CA THR A 498 11.45 6.48 13.51
C THR A 498 12.10 7.38 12.46
N TRP A 499 11.55 7.36 11.25
CA TRP A 499 12.04 8.12 10.10
C TRP A 499 10.91 8.96 9.52
N VAL A 500 11.16 10.19 9.11
CA VAL A 500 10.24 10.91 8.22
C VAL A 500 10.46 10.38 6.81
N ALA A 501 9.40 9.96 6.12
CA ALA A 501 9.49 9.56 4.71
C ALA A 501 8.73 10.56 3.82
N LEU A 502 9.48 11.15 2.90
CA LEU A 502 9.02 12.14 1.93
C LEU A 502 8.96 11.51 0.53
N ASN A 503 7.85 11.68 -0.16
CA ASN A 503 7.76 11.45 -1.59
C ASN A 503 7.40 12.77 -2.25
N TRP A 504 8.22 13.19 -3.21
CA TRP A 504 7.96 14.39 -3.98
C TRP A 504 7.89 14.09 -5.47
N LYS A 505 7.23 14.98 -6.20
CA LYS A 505 7.22 15.05 -7.66
C LYS A 505 7.80 16.38 -8.10
N MET A 506 8.78 16.34 -9.00
CA MET A 506 9.43 17.56 -9.48
C MET A 506 8.77 18.06 -10.75
N ARG A 507 8.39 19.33 -10.73
CA ARG A 507 8.19 20.13 -11.95
C ARG A 507 9.55 20.63 -12.42
N LEU A 508 9.73 20.75 -13.73
CA LEU A 508 10.97 21.28 -14.27
C LEU A 508 10.91 22.82 -14.25
N PRO A 509 11.87 23.50 -13.61
CA PRO A 509 12.01 24.94 -13.78
C PRO A 509 12.43 25.23 -15.23
N THR A 510 11.85 26.26 -15.83
CA THR A 510 12.17 26.69 -17.20
C THR A 510 12.58 28.16 -17.24
N LYS A 511 13.15 28.62 -18.36
CA LYS A 511 13.51 30.03 -18.54
C LYS A 511 12.29 30.95 -18.50
N GLU A 512 11.11 30.45 -18.86
CA GLU A 512 9.85 31.20 -18.83
C GLU A 512 9.28 31.29 -17.41
N THR A 513 9.34 30.21 -16.64
CA THR A 513 8.79 30.15 -15.28
C THR A 513 9.74 30.76 -14.24
N HIS A 514 11.04 30.58 -14.43
CA HIS A 514 12.11 31.01 -13.53
C HIS A 514 13.20 31.78 -14.30
N PRO A 515 12.89 32.94 -14.89
CA PRO A 515 13.82 33.65 -15.79
C PRO A 515 15.12 34.10 -15.11
N SER A 516 15.10 34.29 -13.79
CA SER A 516 16.25 34.69 -12.98
C SER A 516 17.10 33.53 -12.48
N PHE A 517 16.76 32.27 -12.81
CA PHE A 517 17.54 31.12 -12.36
C PHE A 517 18.91 31.09 -13.08
N PRO A 518 20.03 31.09 -12.34
CA PRO A 518 21.33 31.46 -12.90
C PRO A 518 21.91 30.43 -13.87
N LEU A 519 21.44 29.18 -13.84
CA LEU A 519 21.95 28.12 -14.72
C LEU A 519 21.53 28.29 -16.19
N TRP A 520 20.51 29.11 -16.48
CA TRP A 520 20.09 29.39 -17.86
C TRP A 520 21.15 30.16 -18.66
N ASP A 521 21.86 31.09 -18.02
CA ASP A 521 22.91 31.86 -18.66
C ASP A 521 24.17 31.02 -18.92
N LEU A 522 24.29 29.89 -18.23
CA LEU A 522 25.34 28.89 -18.41
C LEU A 522 24.95 27.79 -19.42
N GLY A 523 23.76 27.88 -20.02
CA GLY A 523 23.31 26.98 -21.08
C GLY A 523 22.73 25.65 -20.60
N TYR A 524 22.38 25.52 -19.31
CA TYR A 524 21.72 24.32 -18.79
C TYR A 524 20.29 24.22 -19.32
N THR A 525 19.84 23.01 -19.63
CA THR A 525 18.43 22.72 -19.92
C THR A 525 17.64 22.45 -18.63
N PRO A 526 16.30 22.55 -18.65
CA PRO A 526 15.46 22.14 -17.52
C PRO A 526 15.75 20.72 -17.03
N GLU A 527 15.97 19.79 -17.96
CA GLU A 527 16.38 18.42 -17.67
C GLU A 527 17.76 18.34 -17.00
N ASP A 528 18.76 19.10 -17.48
CA ASP A 528 20.08 19.14 -16.84
C ASP A 528 19.98 19.63 -15.39
N VAL A 529 19.15 20.65 -15.13
CA VAL A 529 18.90 21.15 -13.77
C VAL A 529 18.30 20.05 -12.91
N TYR A 530 17.23 19.39 -13.35
CA TYR A 530 16.66 18.28 -12.61
C TYR A 530 17.65 17.14 -12.39
N ASP A 531 18.42 16.78 -13.40
CA ASP A 531 19.39 15.69 -13.32
C ASP A 531 20.53 15.99 -12.35
N PHE A 532 20.90 17.25 -12.25
CA PHE A 532 21.96 17.71 -11.36
C PHE A 532 21.47 17.81 -9.90
N PHE A 533 20.28 18.36 -9.63
CA PHE A 533 19.75 18.48 -8.27
C PHE A 533 19.20 17.15 -7.70
N PHE A 534 18.65 16.29 -8.56
CA PHE A 534 18.05 15.01 -8.14
C PHE A 534 18.75 13.84 -8.82
N PRO A 535 20.02 13.55 -8.53
CA PRO A 535 20.81 12.58 -9.29
C PRO A 535 20.23 11.15 -9.32
N ALA A 536 20.43 10.44 -10.44
CA ALA A 536 19.76 9.16 -10.72
C ALA A 536 20.10 7.99 -9.77
N ASP A 537 21.32 7.95 -9.22
CA ASP A 537 21.73 6.90 -8.29
C ASP A 537 21.03 7.01 -6.92
N PHE A 538 20.83 5.88 -6.24
CA PHE A 538 20.26 5.89 -4.88
C PHE A 538 21.37 6.14 -3.86
N ARG A 539 21.06 6.82 -2.75
CA ARG A 539 22.03 7.28 -1.76
C ARG A 539 21.62 6.96 -0.34
N PHE A 540 22.58 6.43 0.39
CA PHE A 540 22.63 6.39 1.83
C PHE A 540 23.56 7.50 2.32
N LEU A 541 23.01 8.48 3.02
CA LEU A 541 23.69 9.65 3.54
C LEU A 541 24.05 9.39 5.01
N CYS A 542 25.32 9.09 5.26
CA CYS A 542 25.86 8.74 6.56
C CYS A 542 26.23 10.00 7.38
N ASN A 543 25.31 10.96 7.44
CA ASN A 543 25.46 12.15 8.26
C ASN A 543 25.30 11.73 9.75
N PRO A 544 26.28 12.00 10.63
CA PRO A 544 26.23 11.55 12.03
C PRO A 544 25.09 12.19 12.84
N ASP A 545 24.69 13.41 12.48
CA ASP A 545 23.65 14.17 13.16
C ASP A 545 22.26 13.82 12.62
N ARG A 546 22.19 13.61 11.30
CA ARG A 546 20.92 13.32 10.59
C ARG A 546 21.10 12.25 9.50
N PRO A 547 21.24 10.97 9.87
CA PRO A 547 21.22 9.89 8.88
C PRO A 547 20.02 9.99 7.94
N ALA A 548 20.27 9.88 6.64
CA ALA A 548 19.24 10.06 5.61
C ALA A 548 19.44 9.10 4.44
N VAL A 549 18.38 8.87 3.67
CA VAL A 549 18.38 8.07 2.44
C VAL A 549 17.58 8.79 1.38
N CYS A 550 18.05 8.79 0.14
CA CYS A 550 17.35 9.47 -0.93
C CYS A 550 17.63 8.88 -2.30
N GLY A 551 16.72 9.11 -3.25
CA GLY A 551 16.87 8.63 -4.62
C GLY A 551 15.60 8.77 -5.44
N ARG A 552 15.76 8.64 -6.76
CA ARG A 552 14.63 8.59 -7.69
C ARG A 552 13.86 7.28 -7.54
N PHE A 553 12.56 7.32 -7.83
CA PHE A 553 11.75 6.11 -7.95
C PHE A 553 10.67 6.21 -9.03
N GLY A 554 10.12 5.06 -9.43
CA GLY A 554 9.23 4.99 -10.59
C GLY A 554 10.01 5.05 -11.90
N ARG A 555 9.36 5.55 -12.96
CA ARG A 555 9.98 5.77 -14.26
C ARG A 555 10.70 7.13 -14.28
N PRO A 556 11.78 7.31 -15.08
CA PRO A 556 12.51 8.58 -15.14
C PRO A 556 11.61 9.79 -15.47
N GLU A 557 10.64 9.62 -16.38
CA GLU A 557 9.67 10.64 -16.78
C GLU A 557 8.69 11.04 -15.66
N ASP A 558 8.54 10.21 -14.63
CA ASP A 558 7.66 10.50 -13.49
C ASP A 558 8.22 11.60 -12.58
N ARG A 559 9.54 11.81 -12.64
CA ARG A 559 10.27 12.79 -11.82
C ARG A 559 9.98 12.72 -10.33
N LEU A 560 9.93 11.49 -9.80
CA LEU A 560 9.68 11.27 -8.38
C LEU A 560 10.96 11.12 -7.58
N TRP A 561 10.97 11.72 -6.40
CA TRP A 561 12.09 11.71 -5.47
C TRP A 561 11.64 11.25 -4.08
N ARG A 562 12.38 10.29 -3.52
CA ARG A 562 12.22 9.86 -2.14
C ARG A 562 13.32 10.50 -1.31
N PHE A 563 12.95 11.02 -0.15
CA PHE A 563 13.90 11.41 0.88
C PHE A 563 13.39 10.90 2.23
N GLU A 564 14.21 10.17 2.97
CA GLU A 564 13.88 9.77 4.34
C GLU A 564 15.02 10.17 5.27
N PHE A 565 14.69 10.64 6.46
CA PHE A 565 15.69 10.96 7.48
C PHE A 565 15.24 10.53 8.86
N VAL A 566 16.20 10.19 9.71
CA VAL A 566 15.93 9.74 11.07
C VAL A 566 15.44 10.89 11.96
N ILE A 567 14.47 10.58 12.81
CA ILE A 567 14.00 11.45 13.89
C ILE A 567 14.81 11.09 15.14
N THR A 568 15.48 12.06 15.76
CA THR A 568 16.21 11.80 17.01
C THR A 568 15.24 11.58 18.15
N ALA A 569 15.69 10.93 19.23
CA ALA A 569 14.80 10.54 20.34
C ALA A 569 14.11 11.74 21.02
N ASP A 570 14.69 12.93 20.88
CA ASP A 570 14.23 14.20 21.41
C ASP A 570 13.39 15.01 20.42
N GLU A 571 12.99 14.48 19.27
CA GLU A 571 12.21 15.20 18.27
C GLU A 571 10.77 14.67 18.14
N ASN A 572 9.85 15.54 17.74
CA ASN A 572 8.49 15.14 17.41
C ASN A 572 8.40 14.78 15.92
N GLY A 573 7.98 13.54 15.61
CA GLY A 573 7.94 13.07 14.22
C GLY A 573 6.90 13.77 13.32
N THR A 574 5.84 14.32 13.88
CA THR A 574 4.84 15.10 13.13
C THR A 574 5.38 16.49 12.80
N GLU A 575 6.06 17.13 13.76
CA GLU A 575 6.74 18.42 13.55
C GLU A 575 7.86 18.29 12.50
N MET A 576 8.70 17.25 12.60
CA MET A 576 9.75 16.97 11.63
C MET A 576 9.20 16.65 10.23
N ALA A 577 7.92 16.27 10.12
CA ALA A 577 7.25 16.04 8.85
C ALA A 577 6.54 17.30 8.29
N ALA A 578 6.55 18.42 9.02
CA ALA A 578 6.02 19.70 8.53
C ALA A 578 6.99 20.36 7.53
N TRP A 579 6.44 21.15 6.60
CA TRP A 579 7.20 21.77 5.51
C TRP A 579 8.40 22.61 5.98
N GLU A 580 8.23 23.40 7.04
CA GLU A 580 9.32 24.22 7.58
C GLU A 580 10.52 23.39 8.06
N LYS A 581 10.27 22.28 8.78
CA LYS A 581 11.34 21.36 9.20
C LYS A 581 11.94 20.57 8.07
N ILE A 582 11.12 20.23 7.07
CA ILE A 582 11.60 19.62 5.84
C ILE A 582 12.56 20.55 5.12
N LYS A 583 12.25 21.84 5.01
CA LYS A 583 13.16 22.83 4.42
C LYS A 583 14.47 22.86 5.19
N GLU A 584 14.43 23.01 6.51
CA GLU A 584 15.64 23.01 7.36
C GLU A 584 16.54 21.77 7.13
N VAL A 585 15.95 20.58 6.93
CA VAL A 585 16.70 19.33 6.81
C VAL A 585 17.13 19.02 5.37
N VAL A 586 16.25 19.24 4.39
CA VAL A 586 16.41 18.72 3.03
C VAL A 586 16.92 19.78 2.06
N PHE A 587 16.55 21.04 2.22
CA PHE A 587 16.98 22.08 1.28
C PHE A 587 18.48 22.32 1.24
N PRO A 588 19.25 22.14 2.33
CA PRO A 588 20.71 22.17 2.23
C PRO A 588 21.28 21.15 1.23
N TYR A 589 20.61 20.00 1.03
CA TYR A 589 20.97 19.03 -0.02
C TYR A 589 20.60 19.48 -1.44
N LEU A 590 19.72 20.48 -1.54
CA LEU A 590 19.26 21.09 -2.78
C LEU A 590 19.80 22.52 -2.96
N THR A 591 20.77 22.92 -2.14
CA THR A 591 21.57 24.14 -2.31
C THR A 591 22.95 23.73 -2.80
N HIS A 592 23.30 24.12 -4.01
CA HIS A 592 24.63 23.86 -4.56
C HIS A 592 25.51 25.10 -4.42
N ALA A 593 26.76 24.89 -4.03
CA ALA A 593 27.71 25.99 -3.94
C ALA A 593 27.88 26.66 -5.32
N GLY A 594 27.91 27.99 -5.37
CA GLY A 594 28.07 28.74 -6.62
C GLY A 594 29.31 28.31 -7.41
N SER A 595 30.38 27.99 -6.68
CA SER A 595 31.64 27.47 -7.21
C SER A 595 31.50 26.20 -8.06
N CYS A 596 30.46 25.38 -7.86
CA CYS A 596 30.16 24.22 -8.69
C CYS A 596 29.84 24.61 -10.15
N TYR A 597 29.43 25.86 -10.37
CA TYR A 597 29.02 26.42 -11.65
C TYR A 597 29.89 27.60 -12.10
N GLY A 598 30.91 27.96 -11.32
CA GLY A 598 31.70 29.19 -11.54
C GLY A 598 30.96 30.48 -11.16
N LEU A 599 29.93 30.38 -10.31
CA LEU A 599 29.15 31.51 -9.78
C LEU A 599 29.66 31.92 -8.39
N ILE A 600 29.40 33.17 -8.02
CA ILE A 600 29.73 33.70 -6.68
C ILE A 600 28.68 33.26 -5.65
N GLU A 601 27.41 33.28 -6.05
CA GLU A 601 26.28 32.94 -5.19
C GLU A 601 25.88 31.48 -5.32
N ASP A 602 25.41 30.90 -4.23
CA ASP A 602 24.89 29.54 -4.19
C ASP A 602 23.56 29.42 -4.94
N VAL A 603 23.32 28.24 -5.52
CA VAL A 603 22.16 27.97 -6.37
C VAL A 603 21.23 27.00 -5.65
N GLN A 604 20.07 27.49 -5.23
CA GLN A 604 19.01 26.71 -4.60
C GLN A 604 17.99 26.23 -5.64
N PHE A 605 17.61 24.95 -5.59
CA PHE A 605 16.50 24.46 -6.43
C PHE A 605 15.19 25.19 -6.08
N PRO A 606 14.38 25.66 -7.06
CA PRO A 606 13.15 26.40 -6.79
C PRO A 606 12.13 25.60 -5.98
N GLU A 607 11.63 26.17 -4.89
CA GLU A 607 10.75 25.46 -3.95
C GLU A 607 9.38 25.11 -4.58
N ASP A 608 8.83 26.04 -5.35
CA ASP A 608 7.55 25.91 -6.06
C ASP A 608 7.58 24.86 -7.18
N CYS A 609 8.76 24.33 -7.51
CA CYS A 609 8.94 23.17 -8.39
C CYS A 609 8.79 21.82 -7.67
N ILE A 610 8.61 21.79 -6.34
CA ILE A 610 8.48 20.58 -5.53
C ILE A 610 7.01 20.34 -5.14
N GLU A 611 6.37 19.31 -5.70
CA GLU A 611 5.04 18.85 -5.26
C GLU A 611 5.20 17.76 -4.19
N VAL A 612 4.68 18.01 -2.98
CA VAL A 612 4.74 17.06 -1.87
C VAL A 612 3.62 16.03 -1.98
N LEU A 613 3.95 14.83 -2.46
CA LEU A 613 3.00 13.72 -2.54
C LEU A 613 2.76 13.10 -1.15
N ARG A 614 3.82 12.93 -0.34
CA ARG A 614 3.74 12.32 0.99
C ARG A 614 4.78 12.95 1.92
N SER A 615 4.39 13.22 3.16
CA SER A 615 5.31 13.50 4.27
C SER A 615 4.75 12.95 5.57
N ARG A 616 5.32 11.87 6.12
CA ARG A 616 4.85 11.26 7.39
C ARG A 616 5.96 10.52 8.13
N PRO A 617 5.92 10.47 9.48
CA PRO A 617 6.81 9.63 10.28
C PRO A 617 6.42 8.14 10.18
N PHE A 618 7.41 7.26 10.09
CA PHE A 618 7.29 5.80 10.08
C PHE A 618 8.24 5.17 11.09
N ARG A 619 7.68 4.33 11.97
CA ARG A 619 8.46 3.51 12.91
C ARG A 619 8.82 2.17 12.28
N PHE A 620 10.11 2.00 12.04
CA PHE A 620 10.70 0.78 11.51
C PHE A 620 11.20 -0.11 12.65
N SER A 621 11.08 -1.42 12.49
CA SER A 621 11.51 -2.39 13.49
C SER A 621 11.88 -3.71 12.83
N ALA A 622 12.89 -4.42 13.34
CA ALA A 622 13.21 -5.79 12.91
C ALA A 622 12.48 -6.81 13.80
N ARG A 623 11.35 -7.35 13.34
CA ARG A 623 10.54 -8.29 14.12
C ARG A 623 9.93 -9.41 13.28
N SER A 624 9.70 -10.58 13.88
CA SER A 624 9.11 -11.76 13.24
C SER A 624 8.27 -12.56 14.23
N CYS A 625 7.19 -13.17 13.74
CA CYS A 625 6.37 -14.06 14.55
C CYS A 625 7.16 -15.32 14.91
N ASN A 626 7.03 -15.79 16.15
CA ASN A 626 7.63 -17.04 16.63
C ASN A 626 7.15 -18.29 15.85
N LYS A 627 5.93 -18.24 15.31
CA LYS A 627 5.34 -19.22 14.38
C LYS A 627 4.58 -18.50 13.28
N TRP A 628 4.63 -19.02 12.05
CA TRP A 628 3.92 -18.44 10.91
C TRP A 628 2.71 -19.25 10.46
N ALA A 629 2.52 -20.44 11.03
CA ALA A 629 1.33 -21.25 10.84
C ALA A 629 0.94 -21.87 12.18
N LEU A 630 -0.37 -21.88 12.47
CA LEU A 630 -0.95 -22.58 13.60
C LEU A 630 -2.30 -23.16 13.16
N GLY A 631 -2.42 -24.48 13.22
CA GLY A 631 -3.58 -25.18 12.65
C GLY A 631 -3.68 -24.92 11.15
N ARG A 632 -4.84 -24.41 10.72
CA ARG A 632 -5.15 -24.12 9.31
C ARG A 632 -4.98 -22.64 8.94
N VAL A 633 -4.48 -21.82 9.86
CA VAL A 633 -4.28 -20.38 9.69
C VAL A 633 -2.80 -20.05 9.60
N ILE A 634 -2.43 -19.34 8.54
CA ILE A 634 -1.05 -19.06 8.13
C ILE A 634 -0.89 -17.54 7.97
N LEU A 635 0.25 -16.99 8.36
CA LEU A 635 0.64 -15.58 8.21
C LEU A 635 1.74 -15.47 7.15
N CYS A 636 1.64 -14.51 6.23
CA CYS A 636 2.69 -14.22 5.25
C CYS A 636 2.91 -12.71 5.05
N GLY A 637 4.13 -12.32 4.63
CA GLY A 637 4.52 -10.92 4.47
C GLY A 637 4.49 -10.14 5.79
N ASP A 638 4.07 -8.87 5.72
CA ASP A 638 4.03 -7.94 6.86
C ASP A 638 3.16 -8.41 8.04
N ALA A 639 2.25 -9.36 7.81
CA ALA A 639 1.48 -10.00 8.88
C ALA A 639 2.37 -10.89 9.77
N ALA A 640 3.42 -11.49 9.21
CA ALA A 640 4.34 -12.39 9.90
C ALA A 640 5.62 -11.70 10.36
N HIS A 641 6.19 -10.76 9.60
CA HIS A 641 7.48 -10.12 9.92
C HIS A 641 7.58 -8.70 9.35
N VAL A 642 8.46 -7.88 9.92
CA VAL A 642 8.67 -6.48 9.53
C VAL A 642 10.16 -6.15 9.47
N PHE A 643 10.54 -5.28 8.54
CA PHE A 643 11.93 -4.92 8.23
C PHE A 643 12.28 -3.48 8.63
N PRO A 644 13.57 -3.20 8.88
CA PRO A 644 14.13 -1.84 8.82
C PRO A 644 14.09 -1.25 7.39
N PRO A 645 14.31 0.07 7.22
CA PRO A 645 14.15 0.74 5.91
C PRO A 645 15.29 0.47 4.91
N PHE A 646 16.40 -0.13 5.34
CA PHE A 646 17.65 -0.20 4.56
C PHE A 646 17.76 -1.41 3.60
N GLY A 647 16.93 -1.46 2.56
CA GLY A 647 17.13 -2.43 1.47
C GLY A 647 15.90 -2.91 0.72
N GLY A 648 14.75 -2.25 0.86
CA GLY A 648 13.55 -2.57 0.06
C GLY A 648 13.01 -4.00 0.26
N GLN A 649 13.33 -4.66 1.38
CA GLN A 649 13.11 -6.10 1.55
C GLN A 649 11.66 -6.49 1.88
N GLY A 650 10.80 -5.56 2.30
CA GLY A 650 9.42 -5.89 2.73
C GLY A 650 8.60 -6.59 1.64
N ILE A 651 8.49 -5.96 0.46
CA ILE A 651 7.69 -6.51 -0.66
C ILE A 651 8.31 -7.80 -1.18
N THR A 652 9.63 -7.84 -1.46
CA THR A 652 10.24 -9.07 -1.96
C THR A 652 10.12 -10.21 -0.95
N SER A 653 10.35 -9.96 0.35
CA SER A 653 10.21 -11.01 1.36
C SER A 653 8.79 -11.58 1.37
N GLY A 654 7.77 -10.73 1.23
CA GLY A 654 6.39 -11.17 1.02
C GLY A 654 6.19 -12.04 -0.24
N PHE A 655 6.83 -11.71 -1.37
CA PHE A 655 6.79 -12.56 -2.58
C PHE A 655 7.44 -13.93 -2.34
N ARG A 656 8.60 -13.95 -1.67
CA ARG A 656 9.30 -15.20 -1.31
C ARG A 656 8.45 -16.07 -0.38
N ASP A 657 7.74 -15.46 0.57
CA ASP A 657 6.82 -16.18 1.44
C ASP A 657 5.68 -16.81 0.65
N ALA A 658 5.04 -16.00 -0.22
CA ALA A 658 3.88 -16.41 -1.00
C ALA A 658 4.21 -17.56 -1.97
N ILE A 659 5.32 -17.47 -2.71
CA ILE A 659 5.68 -18.48 -3.70
C ILE A 659 6.08 -19.81 -3.06
N ALA A 660 6.81 -19.77 -1.94
CA ALA A 660 7.17 -20.96 -1.18
C ALA A 660 5.95 -21.59 -0.46
N LEU A 661 4.93 -20.78 -0.14
CA LEU A 661 3.70 -21.27 0.47
C LEU A 661 2.73 -21.89 -0.55
N ALA A 662 2.63 -21.30 -1.75
CA ALA A 662 1.61 -21.63 -2.74
C ALA A 662 1.61 -23.12 -3.14
N TRP A 663 2.78 -23.69 -3.44
CA TRP A 663 2.86 -25.09 -3.84
C TRP A 663 2.58 -26.05 -2.66
N ARG A 664 2.94 -25.66 -1.43
CA ARG A 664 2.64 -26.43 -0.22
C ARG A 664 1.15 -26.43 0.09
N LEU A 665 0.48 -25.30 -0.08
CA LEU A 665 -0.99 -25.21 -0.02
C LEU A 665 -1.63 -26.11 -1.08
N SER A 666 -1.09 -26.15 -2.30
CA SER A 666 -1.56 -27.06 -3.35
C SER A 666 -1.45 -28.54 -2.93
N ILE A 667 -0.33 -28.95 -2.33
CA ILE A 667 -0.16 -30.31 -1.79
C ILE A 667 -1.13 -30.57 -0.63
N ALA A 668 -1.18 -29.70 0.38
CA ALA A 668 -2.04 -29.87 1.54
C ALA A 668 -3.55 -29.90 1.17
N CYS A 669 -3.94 -29.21 0.10
CA CYS A 669 -5.29 -29.26 -0.44
C CYS A 669 -5.57 -30.50 -1.30
N SER A 670 -4.59 -30.99 -2.07
CA SER A 670 -4.79 -32.14 -2.96
C SER A 670 -4.57 -33.50 -2.27
N SER A 671 -3.84 -33.53 -1.17
CA SER A 671 -3.40 -34.76 -0.49
C SER A 671 -3.75 -34.71 1.01
N PRO A 672 -4.98 -35.11 1.41
CA PRO A 672 -5.45 -35.02 2.80
C PRO A 672 -4.61 -35.79 3.82
N GLN A 673 -3.87 -36.81 3.39
CA GLN A 673 -2.99 -37.63 4.23
C GLN A 673 -1.65 -36.95 4.57
N VAL A 674 -1.32 -35.83 3.93
CA VAL A 674 -0.10 -35.08 4.23
C VAL A 674 -0.21 -34.44 5.61
N ASP A 675 0.81 -34.61 6.42
CA ASP A 675 1.02 -33.83 7.64
C ASP A 675 1.32 -32.38 7.26
N TYR A 676 0.26 -31.57 7.15
CA TYR A 676 0.36 -30.17 6.78
C TYR A 676 1.06 -29.34 7.87
N GLU A 677 1.05 -29.77 9.14
CA GLU A 677 1.73 -29.05 10.22
C GLU A 677 3.25 -29.14 10.04
N SER A 678 3.75 -30.34 9.76
CA SER A 678 5.16 -30.55 9.40
C SER A 678 5.52 -29.79 8.11
N LEU A 679 4.66 -29.82 7.10
CA LEU A 679 4.88 -29.12 5.82
C LEU A 679 5.01 -27.60 6.00
N PHE A 680 4.13 -26.97 6.79
CA PHE A 680 4.19 -25.53 7.05
C PHE A 680 5.25 -25.14 8.08
N THR A 681 5.60 -26.05 9.00
CA THR A 681 6.78 -25.86 9.87
C THR A 681 8.05 -25.84 9.03
N GLY A 682 8.22 -26.76 8.09
CA GLY A 682 9.32 -26.77 7.15
C GLY A 682 9.39 -25.49 6.30
N TRP A 683 8.24 -25.00 5.80
CA TRP A 683 8.15 -23.71 5.12
C TRP A 683 8.63 -22.55 5.99
N TYR A 684 8.12 -22.43 7.22
CA TYR A 684 8.55 -21.41 8.16
C TYR A 684 10.05 -21.45 8.40
N LEU A 685 10.63 -22.64 8.61
CA LEU A 685 12.06 -22.78 8.87
C LEU A 685 12.92 -22.39 7.65
N GLU A 686 12.50 -22.71 6.43
CA GLU A 686 13.16 -22.25 5.20
C GLU A 686 13.08 -20.71 5.10
N ARG A 687 11.88 -20.15 5.26
CA ARG A 687 11.65 -18.70 5.17
C ARG A 687 12.40 -17.93 6.24
N LYS A 688 12.47 -18.45 7.47
CA LYS A 688 13.21 -17.84 8.58
C LYS A 688 14.70 -17.69 8.25
N GLN A 689 15.32 -18.70 7.65
CA GLN A 689 16.73 -18.61 7.24
C GLN A 689 16.98 -17.49 6.24
N GLN A 690 16.07 -17.30 5.28
CA GLN A 690 16.19 -16.20 4.32
C GLN A 690 15.89 -14.85 4.96
N LEU A 691 14.87 -14.77 5.81
CA LEU A 691 14.53 -13.58 6.58
C LEU A 691 15.74 -13.12 7.42
N ASP A 692 16.39 -14.02 8.13
CA ASP A 692 17.56 -13.71 8.97
C ASP A 692 18.74 -13.19 8.12
N LYS A 693 18.96 -13.74 6.91
CA LYS A 693 19.96 -13.23 5.96
C LYS A 693 19.62 -11.82 5.47
N SER A 694 18.37 -11.59 5.04
CA SER A 694 17.90 -10.26 4.61
C SER A 694 18.00 -9.24 5.73
N LEU A 695 17.57 -9.59 6.95
CA LEU A 695 17.68 -8.74 8.13
C LEU A 695 19.14 -8.42 8.47
N ALA A 696 20.04 -9.41 8.46
CA ALA A 696 21.45 -9.18 8.70
C ALA A 696 22.04 -8.19 7.68
N SER A 697 21.66 -8.30 6.41
CA SER A 697 22.09 -7.34 5.38
C SER A 697 21.54 -5.93 5.63
N THR A 698 20.24 -5.80 5.92
CA THR A 698 19.58 -4.52 6.20
C THR A 698 20.12 -3.86 7.47
N ILE A 699 20.40 -4.63 8.52
CA ILE A 699 21.01 -4.14 9.76
C ILE A 699 22.43 -3.66 9.49
N ARG A 700 23.27 -4.42 8.77
CA ARG A 700 24.64 -3.98 8.42
C ARG A 700 24.63 -2.66 7.66
N ASN A 701 23.69 -2.49 6.71
CA ASN A 701 23.50 -1.22 6.01
C ASN A 701 23.08 -0.11 6.99
N GLY A 702 22.13 -0.39 7.87
CA GLY A 702 21.70 0.54 8.92
C GLY A 702 22.83 0.96 9.86
N ASP A 703 23.69 0.04 10.28
CA ASP A 703 24.84 0.33 11.16
C ASP A 703 25.87 1.23 10.45
N MET A 704 26.06 1.04 9.13
CA MET A 704 26.92 1.94 8.34
C MET A 704 26.33 3.35 8.23
N VAL A 705 25.01 3.46 8.09
CA VAL A 705 24.30 4.74 7.86
C VAL A 705 24.10 5.52 9.16
N ASN A 706 23.74 4.85 10.25
CA ASN A 706 23.42 5.46 11.53
C ASN A 706 24.65 5.65 12.44
N GLY A 707 25.87 5.51 11.90
CA GLY A 707 27.10 5.64 12.66
C GLY A 707 27.33 7.06 13.17
N LYS A 708 27.26 7.27 14.49
CA LYS A 708 27.37 8.60 15.14
C LYS A 708 28.79 9.02 15.53
N ASN A 709 29.75 8.08 15.58
CA ASN A 709 31.09 8.34 16.09
C ASN A 709 32.06 8.76 14.97
N LEU A 710 32.53 10.01 15.01
CA LEU A 710 33.46 10.59 14.05
C LEU A 710 34.77 9.79 13.89
N GLN A 711 35.35 9.28 14.98
CA GLN A 711 36.58 8.48 14.90
C GLN A 711 36.33 7.15 14.19
N HIS A 712 35.20 6.52 14.50
CA HIS A 712 34.79 5.27 13.83
C HIS A 712 34.49 5.50 12.35
N THR A 713 33.85 6.62 12.00
CA THR A 713 33.59 7.04 10.61
C THR A 713 34.89 7.24 9.83
N LEU A 714 35.87 7.94 10.40
CA LEU A 714 37.18 8.14 9.76
C LEU A 714 37.93 6.82 9.54
N ILE A 715 37.94 5.93 10.54
CA ILE A 715 38.58 4.60 10.44
C ILE A 715 37.86 3.75 9.38
N ARG A 716 36.52 3.74 9.36
CA ARG A 716 35.71 3.04 8.37
C ARG A 716 36.04 3.52 6.97
N ASP A 717 36.04 4.83 6.74
CA ASP A 717 36.23 5.42 5.41
C ASP A 717 37.64 5.16 4.89
N TRP A 718 38.65 5.30 5.76
CA TRP A 718 40.03 4.94 5.42
C TRP A 718 40.16 3.46 5.10
N GLY A 719 39.53 2.59 5.90
CA GLY A 719 39.51 1.14 5.66
C GLY A 719 38.84 0.78 4.34
N MET A 720 37.69 1.38 4.04
CA MET A 720 36.97 1.18 2.77
C MET A 720 37.76 1.70 1.58
N TRP A 721 38.42 2.84 1.71
CA TRP A 721 39.33 3.35 0.69
C TRP A 721 40.48 2.37 0.44
N PHE A 722 41.12 1.87 1.50
CA PHE A 722 42.23 0.90 1.40
C PHE A 722 41.78 -0.41 0.73
N LEU A 723 40.63 -0.97 1.13
CA LEU A 723 40.10 -2.20 0.53
C LEU A 723 39.86 -2.06 -0.98
N GLN A 724 39.44 -0.87 -1.44
CA GLN A 724 39.16 -0.60 -2.84
C GLN A 724 40.42 -0.38 -3.71
N LEU A 725 41.63 -0.35 -3.12
CA LEU A 725 42.89 -0.32 -3.89
C LEU A 725 43.14 -1.63 -4.64
N PHE A 726 42.56 -2.74 -4.16
CA PHE A 726 42.70 -4.06 -4.77
C PHE A 726 41.49 -4.33 -5.69
N PRO A 727 41.67 -4.52 -7.01
CA PRO A 727 40.55 -4.67 -7.95
C PRO A 727 39.56 -5.78 -7.60
N SER A 728 40.03 -6.93 -7.10
CA SER A 728 39.18 -8.05 -6.70
C SER A 728 38.33 -7.75 -5.47
N TRP A 729 38.87 -7.04 -4.48
CA TRP A 729 38.12 -6.63 -3.28
C TRP A 729 37.16 -5.49 -3.58
N LYS A 730 37.56 -4.56 -4.45
CA LYS A 730 36.67 -3.52 -4.97
C LYS A 730 35.47 -4.12 -5.68
N HIS A 731 35.69 -5.06 -6.61
CA HIS A 731 34.62 -5.77 -7.30
C HIS A 731 33.70 -6.52 -6.32
N TRP A 732 34.28 -7.21 -5.34
CA TRP A 732 33.53 -7.89 -4.28
C TRP A 732 32.64 -6.93 -3.48
N LEU A 733 33.15 -5.74 -3.12
CA LEU A 733 32.36 -4.69 -2.46
C LEU A 733 31.24 -4.16 -3.36
N GLU A 734 31.51 -3.95 -4.65
CA GLU A 734 30.53 -3.46 -5.65
C GLU A 734 29.38 -4.47 -5.87
N GLN A 735 29.61 -5.76 -5.70
CA GLN A 735 28.55 -6.77 -5.73
C GLN A 735 27.60 -6.69 -4.52
N GLY A 736 28.07 -6.15 -3.39
CA GLY A 736 27.29 -6.07 -2.16
C GLY A 736 26.75 -7.46 -1.73
N PRO A 737 25.47 -7.56 -1.30
CA PRO A 737 24.86 -8.83 -0.89
C PRO A 737 24.84 -9.93 -1.96
N ARG A 738 24.97 -9.59 -3.25
CA ARG A 738 24.98 -10.60 -4.33
C ARG A 738 26.28 -11.42 -4.36
N SER A 739 27.35 -10.92 -3.74
CA SER A 739 28.60 -11.68 -3.61
C SER A 739 28.47 -12.95 -2.75
N ASP A 740 27.44 -13.02 -1.90
CA ASP A 740 27.15 -14.20 -1.07
C ASP A 740 26.68 -15.42 -1.91
N GLY A 741 26.39 -15.21 -3.20
CA GLY A 741 25.95 -16.26 -4.12
C GLY A 741 24.49 -16.69 -3.89
N PRO A 742 24.07 -17.82 -4.49
CA PRO A 742 22.70 -18.28 -4.40
C PRO A 742 22.36 -18.73 -2.98
N ILE A 743 21.14 -18.41 -2.52
CA ILE A 743 20.67 -18.81 -1.20
C ILE A 743 20.66 -20.33 -1.09
N ARG A 744 21.40 -20.88 -0.13
CA ARG A 744 21.28 -22.28 0.30
C ARG A 744 20.65 -22.35 1.69
N TYR A 745 19.65 -23.20 1.85
CA TYR A 745 19.06 -23.55 3.13
C TYR A 745 19.82 -24.70 3.79
N THR A 746 20.05 -24.57 5.09
CA THR A 746 20.48 -25.67 5.94
C THR A 746 19.27 -26.53 6.29
N HIS A 747 19.37 -27.84 6.03
CA HIS A 747 18.28 -28.78 6.24
C HIS A 747 17.90 -28.89 7.73
N SER A 748 16.60 -29.07 7.98
CA SER A 748 16.03 -29.48 9.26
C SER A 748 14.83 -30.38 8.99
N ALA A 749 14.43 -31.19 9.97
CA ALA A 749 13.27 -32.07 9.82
C ALA A 749 12.02 -31.29 9.35
N GLY A 750 11.31 -31.83 8.35
CA GLY A 750 10.15 -31.20 7.72
C GLY A 750 10.46 -30.32 6.50
N MET A 751 11.74 -30.03 6.20
CA MET A 751 12.11 -29.33 4.97
C MET A 751 12.08 -30.27 3.75
N PRO A 752 11.35 -29.94 2.67
CA PRO A 752 11.20 -30.81 1.51
C PRO A 752 12.34 -30.60 0.51
N PHE A 753 13.53 -31.10 0.87
CA PHE A 753 14.69 -31.32 -0.02
C PHE A 753 15.66 -32.35 0.59
N MET A 754 16.49 -32.98 -0.24
CA MET A 754 17.41 -34.03 0.18
C MET A 754 18.85 -33.48 0.30
N PRO A 755 19.37 -33.25 1.53
CA PRO A 755 20.71 -32.70 1.71
C PRO A 755 21.82 -33.61 1.18
N GLU A 756 21.64 -34.93 1.19
CA GLU A 756 22.58 -35.92 0.64
C GLU A 756 22.73 -35.85 -0.88
N TYR A 757 21.78 -35.21 -1.56
CA TYR A 757 21.81 -34.91 -3.00
C TYR A 757 21.92 -33.41 -3.26
N ASP A 758 22.64 -32.68 -2.40
CA ASP A 758 22.92 -31.24 -2.54
C ASP A 758 21.67 -30.33 -2.67
N GLY A 759 20.54 -30.77 -2.14
CA GLY A 759 19.30 -29.99 -2.09
C GLY A 759 19.39 -28.71 -1.25
N GLY A 760 18.37 -27.86 -1.36
CA GLY A 760 18.21 -26.62 -0.59
C GLY A 760 18.90 -25.39 -1.19
N LEU A 761 19.57 -25.52 -2.34
CA LEU A 761 20.12 -24.40 -3.11
C LEU A 761 19.04 -23.72 -3.95
N CYS A 762 18.98 -22.39 -3.97
CA CYS A 762 18.19 -21.65 -4.94
C CYS A 762 18.83 -21.80 -6.33
N PHE A 763 18.13 -22.46 -7.24
CA PHE A 763 18.60 -22.72 -8.59
C PHE A 763 18.74 -21.39 -9.36
N PRO A 764 19.91 -21.13 -9.97
CA PRO A 764 20.14 -19.88 -10.68
C PRO A 764 19.31 -19.81 -11.96
N GLN A 765 19.01 -18.59 -12.39
CA GLN A 765 18.43 -18.29 -13.69
C GLN A 765 19.51 -17.75 -14.62
N THR A 766 19.52 -18.24 -15.86
CA THR A 766 20.34 -17.71 -16.96
C THR A 766 19.45 -17.44 -18.19
N TYR A 767 20.05 -17.06 -19.31
CA TYR A 767 19.36 -16.89 -20.58
C TYR A 767 19.54 -18.12 -21.46
N CYS A 768 18.52 -18.42 -22.25
CA CYS A 768 18.54 -19.56 -23.16
C CYS A 768 17.87 -19.26 -24.50
N ILE A 769 18.21 -20.06 -25.51
CA ILE A 769 17.56 -20.06 -26.83
C ILE A 769 17.20 -21.50 -27.17
N GLY A 770 15.97 -21.72 -27.65
CA GLY A 770 15.53 -23.04 -28.14
C GLY A 770 16.30 -23.45 -29.39
N LEU A 771 16.49 -24.76 -29.60
CA LEU A 771 17.19 -25.24 -30.80
C LEU A 771 16.32 -25.23 -32.08
N ALA A 772 15.02 -24.93 -31.96
CA ALA A 772 14.12 -24.81 -33.10
C ALA A 772 14.47 -23.59 -33.99
N PRO A 773 14.15 -23.63 -35.30
CA PRO A 773 14.29 -22.46 -36.17
C PRO A 773 13.54 -21.24 -35.63
N TYR A 774 14.14 -20.05 -35.72
CA TYR A 774 13.56 -18.77 -35.28
C TYR A 774 13.30 -18.63 -33.77
N ALA A 775 13.91 -19.47 -32.93
CA ALA A 775 13.82 -19.33 -31.49
C ALA A 775 14.44 -18.00 -31.00
N THR A 776 13.73 -17.33 -30.09
CA THR A 776 14.17 -16.08 -29.46
C THR A 776 14.87 -16.34 -28.13
N VAL A 777 15.58 -15.34 -27.62
CA VAL A 777 16.13 -15.38 -26.24
C VAL A 777 14.99 -15.43 -25.24
N GLN A 778 15.14 -16.25 -24.20
CA GLN A 778 14.22 -16.44 -23.09
C GLN A 778 14.98 -16.54 -21.77
N PHE A 779 14.28 -16.36 -20.65
CA PHE A 779 14.82 -16.71 -19.34
C PHE A 779 14.65 -18.21 -19.09
N THR A 780 15.62 -18.84 -18.40
CA THR A 780 15.53 -20.27 -18.08
C THR A 780 14.33 -20.61 -17.20
N ASP A 781 13.91 -19.74 -16.26
CA ASP A 781 12.71 -20.00 -15.45
C ASP A 781 11.45 -20.10 -16.33
N ASP A 782 11.29 -19.23 -17.34
CA ASP A 782 10.10 -19.22 -18.18
C ASP A 782 9.93 -20.55 -18.91
N VAL A 783 11.04 -21.11 -19.39
CA VAL A 783 11.00 -22.41 -20.05
C VAL A 783 10.85 -23.55 -19.05
N ILE A 784 11.51 -23.52 -17.89
CA ILE A 784 11.40 -24.58 -16.86
C ILE A 784 9.97 -24.70 -16.33
N PHE A 785 9.37 -23.58 -15.90
CA PHE A 785 8.10 -23.55 -15.16
C PHE A 785 6.85 -23.38 -16.05
N SER A 786 7.00 -23.37 -17.37
CA SER A 786 5.90 -23.17 -18.34
C SER A 786 4.71 -24.13 -18.22
N ARG A 787 4.87 -25.31 -17.61
CA ARG A 787 3.84 -26.37 -17.53
C ARG A 787 3.20 -26.57 -16.15
N GLY A 788 3.39 -25.64 -15.21
CA GLY A 788 2.60 -25.57 -13.96
C GLY A 788 2.71 -26.77 -13.00
N LYS A 789 3.78 -27.56 -13.08
CA LYS A 789 4.07 -28.63 -12.11
C LYS A 789 4.70 -28.06 -10.84
N ILE A 790 4.66 -28.83 -9.75
CA ILE A 790 5.31 -28.43 -8.50
C ILE A 790 6.80 -28.70 -8.54
N PHE A 791 7.20 -29.84 -9.13
CA PHE A 791 8.59 -30.23 -9.31
C PHE A 791 8.87 -30.36 -10.81
N HIS A 792 10.07 -29.97 -11.20
CA HIS A 792 10.54 -29.99 -12.58
C HIS A 792 11.89 -30.69 -12.63
N LEU A 793 12.06 -31.57 -13.61
CA LEU A 793 13.36 -32.16 -13.91
C LEU A 793 14.09 -31.29 -14.92
N VAL A 794 15.25 -30.80 -14.53
CA VAL A 794 16.19 -30.06 -15.37
C VAL A 794 17.39 -30.96 -15.62
N VAL A 795 17.73 -31.17 -16.90
CA VAL A 795 18.86 -31.99 -17.33
C VAL A 795 19.93 -31.08 -17.91
N LEU A 796 21.09 -31.05 -17.26
CA LEU A 796 22.25 -30.28 -17.68
C LEU A 796 23.22 -31.21 -18.42
N LEU A 797 23.31 -31.06 -19.73
CA LEU A 797 24.23 -31.81 -20.58
C LEU A 797 25.55 -31.07 -20.76
N ASN A 798 26.59 -31.82 -21.12
CA ASN A 798 27.86 -31.23 -21.58
C ASN A 798 27.86 -31.02 -23.11
N GLY A 799 27.04 -31.78 -23.83
CA GLY A 799 26.95 -31.76 -25.30
C GLY A 799 25.67 -32.42 -25.79
N LEU A 800 25.31 -32.17 -27.05
CA LEU A 800 24.09 -32.75 -27.66
C LEU A 800 24.22 -34.25 -27.93
N ASP A 801 25.44 -34.77 -28.01
CA ASP A 801 25.76 -36.18 -28.15
C ASP A 801 25.31 -37.03 -26.95
N GLU A 802 25.12 -36.42 -25.77
CA GLU A 802 24.61 -37.11 -24.58
C GLU A 802 23.09 -37.36 -24.62
N MET A 803 22.34 -36.75 -25.56
CA MET A 803 20.87 -36.74 -25.54
C MET A 803 20.23 -38.12 -25.64
N ASP A 804 20.65 -38.95 -26.60
CA ASP A 804 20.00 -40.24 -26.85
C ASP A 804 20.17 -41.17 -25.64
N ALA A 805 21.39 -41.22 -25.09
CA ALA A 805 21.70 -42.03 -23.91
C ALA A 805 20.89 -41.58 -22.67
N VAL A 806 20.85 -40.27 -22.41
CA VAL A 806 20.09 -39.74 -21.27
C VAL A 806 18.60 -39.96 -21.46
N SER A 807 18.09 -39.83 -22.68
CA SER A 807 16.66 -40.00 -22.93
C SER A 807 16.21 -41.46 -22.77
N GLU A 808 17.05 -42.42 -23.12
CA GLU A 808 16.83 -43.84 -22.83
C GLU A 808 16.88 -44.12 -21.33
N GLU A 809 17.86 -43.56 -20.60
CA GLU A 809 17.88 -43.59 -19.13
C GLU A 809 16.56 -43.05 -18.56
N LEU A 810 15.99 -42.04 -19.23
CA LEU A 810 14.77 -41.35 -18.86
C LEU A 810 13.45 -42.12 -19.07
N ASN A 811 13.35 -42.99 -20.06
CA ASN A 811 12.09 -43.70 -20.29
C ASN A 811 11.74 -44.75 -19.22
N ASP A 812 12.74 -45.32 -18.54
CA ASP A 812 12.52 -46.45 -17.61
C ASP A 812 12.15 -46.05 -16.17
N THR A 813 12.40 -44.80 -15.78
CA THR A 813 12.70 -44.51 -14.37
C THR A 813 11.68 -43.58 -13.69
N TYR A 814 10.76 -42.91 -14.42
CA TYR A 814 9.89 -41.87 -13.80
C TYR A 814 8.49 -41.79 -14.38
N ARG A 815 7.53 -42.26 -13.59
CA ARG A 815 6.13 -41.78 -13.61
C ARG A 815 5.64 -41.65 -12.17
N THR A 816 6.01 -40.55 -11.50
CA THR A 816 5.31 -40.16 -10.27
C THR A 816 4.30 -39.06 -10.61
N GLY A 817 3.21 -38.91 -9.87
CA GLY A 817 2.24 -37.83 -10.14
C GLY A 817 2.83 -36.41 -10.05
N LEU A 818 4.04 -36.26 -9.49
CA LEU A 818 4.73 -34.98 -9.26
C LEU A 818 5.80 -34.63 -10.30
N LEU A 819 6.31 -35.62 -11.05
CA LEU A 819 7.31 -35.44 -12.10
C LEU A 819 6.88 -36.20 -13.36
N SER A 820 6.88 -35.52 -14.51
CA SER A 820 6.62 -36.14 -15.81
C SER A 820 7.86 -36.03 -16.69
N ALA A 821 8.22 -37.13 -17.37
CA ALA A 821 9.29 -37.13 -18.36
C ALA A 821 9.05 -36.10 -19.47
N GLU A 822 7.79 -35.91 -19.90
CA GLU A 822 7.38 -34.93 -20.92
C GLU A 822 7.61 -33.47 -20.47
N ASP A 823 7.72 -33.24 -19.17
CA ASP A 823 7.94 -31.92 -18.58
C ASP A 823 9.42 -31.63 -18.31
N THR A 824 10.30 -32.57 -18.65
CA THR A 824 11.76 -32.42 -18.55
C THR A 824 12.25 -31.32 -19.48
N VAL A 825 13.16 -30.49 -19.00
CA VAL A 825 13.84 -29.46 -19.80
C VAL A 825 15.33 -29.78 -19.86
N PHE A 826 15.86 -29.76 -21.06
CA PHE A 826 17.26 -30.04 -21.29
C PHE A 826 18.01 -28.77 -21.65
N PHE A 827 19.15 -28.56 -21.00
CA PHE A 827 20.07 -27.48 -21.31
C PHE A 827 21.41 -28.03 -21.77
N VAL A 828 21.99 -27.38 -22.77
CA VAL A 828 23.34 -27.64 -23.27
C VAL A 828 24.14 -26.34 -23.29
N PRO A 829 25.43 -26.34 -22.95
CA PRO A 829 26.26 -25.15 -23.13
C PRO A 829 26.41 -24.84 -24.62
N ARG A 830 26.54 -23.55 -24.96
CA ARG A 830 26.85 -23.11 -26.32
C ARG A 830 28.25 -23.57 -26.73
N ALA A 831 28.38 -24.33 -27.82
CA ALA A 831 29.70 -24.62 -28.40
C ALA A 831 30.10 -23.52 -29.42
N PRO A 832 31.40 -23.31 -29.68
CA PRO A 832 31.87 -22.27 -30.62
C PRO A 832 31.33 -22.40 -32.06
N ASN A 833 30.90 -23.60 -32.46
CA ASN A 833 30.45 -23.93 -33.84
C ASN A 833 29.02 -24.48 -33.92
N THR A 834 28.18 -24.32 -32.89
CA THR A 834 26.80 -24.81 -32.93
C THR A 834 25.91 -23.85 -33.72
N SER A 835 25.90 -23.95 -35.05
CA SER A 835 24.83 -23.34 -35.85
C SER A 835 23.54 -24.14 -35.67
N CYS A 836 22.41 -23.48 -35.38
CA CYS A 836 21.08 -24.12 -35.31
C CYS A 836 20.69 -24.93 -36.57
N SER A 837 21.43 -24.80 -37.67
CA SER A 837 21.14 -25.41 -38.96
C SER A 837 21.32 -26.94 -39.03
N THR A 838 21.96 -27.59 -38.05
CA THR A 838 22.24 -29.04 -38.12
C THR A 838 21.40 -29.92 -37.19
N TYR A 839 20.68 -29.34 -36.21
CA TYR A 839 19.76 -30.11 -35.37
C TYR A 839 18.37 -30.15 -36.01
N LYS A 840 18.05 -31.25 -36.72
CA LYS A 840 16.66 -31.58 -37.02
C LYS A 840 16.01 -31.94 -35.69
N GLN A 841 15.09 -31.11 -35.22
CA GLN A 841 14.27 -31.42 -34.06
C GLN A 841 13.62 -32.78 -34.30
N ASP A 842 14.12 -33.81 -33.61
CA ASP A 842 13.46 -35.10 -33.56
C ASP A 842 12.23 -34.91 -32.67
N ASP A 843 11.03 -35.23 -33.17
CA ASP A 843 9.75 -35.11 -32.43
C ASP A 843 9.76 -35.85 -31.09
N ARG A 844 10.76 -36.72 -30.85
CA ARG A 844 11.02 -37.38 -29.58
C ARG A 844 11.35 -36.40 -28.44
N TRP A 845 12.09 -35.31 -28.66
CA TRP A 845 12.65 -34.45 -27.60
C TRP A 845 12.32 -32.96 -27.79
N GLY A 846 11.12 -32.54 -27.36
CA GLY A 846 10.58 -31.21 -27.71
C GLY A 846 11.12 -30.00 -26.93
N ARG A 847 11.89 -30.16 -25.84
CA ARG A 847 12.25 -29.05 -24.90
C ARG A 847 13.76 -28.97 -24.62
N VAL A 848 14.52 -28.72 -25.68
CA VAL A 848 15.99 -28.58 -25.62
C VAL A 848 16.41 -27.13 -25.91
N PHE A 849 17.26 -26.60 -25.03
CA PHE A 849 17.71 -25.22 -25.06
C PHE A 849 19.22 -25.14 -24.92
N ARG A 850 19.85 -24.20 -25.61
CA ARG A 850 21.24 -23.81 -25.33
C ARG A 850 21.32 -22.59 -24.44
N THR A 851 22.45 -22.39 -23.78
CA THR A 851 22.74 -21.11 -23.13
C THR A 851 22.79 -19.97 -24.16
N ALA A 852 22.37 -18.78 -23.73
CA ALA A 852 22.48 -17.54 -24.50
C ALA A 852 23.44 -16.56 -23.83
N THR A 853 24.16 -15.79 -24.64
CA THR A 853 25.14 -14.81 -24.17
C THR A 853 24.46 -13.54 -23.66
N GLY A 854 25.20 -12.71 -22.92
CA GLY A 854 24.74 -11.38 -22.53
C GLY A 854 24.46 -10.49 -23.75
N ASP A 855 25.23 -10.63 -24.83
CA ASP A 855 25.05 -9.87 -26.08
C ASP A 855 23.80 -10.30 -26.84
N GLU A 856 23.51 -11.60 -26.91
CA GLU A 856 22.27 -12.11 -27.49
C GLU A 856 21.06 -11.57 -26.73
N PHE A 857 21.13 -11.55 -25.39
CA PHE A 857 20.09 -10.94 -24.56
C PHE A 857 19.95 -9.43 -24.81
N ALA A 858 21.07 -8.71 -24.91
CA ALA A 858 21.07 -7.25 -25.15
C ALA A 858 20.40 -6.87 -26.49
N GLN A 859 20.47 -7.75 -27.50
CA GLN A 859 19.82 -7.55 -28.80
C GLN A 859 18.34 -7.95 -28.82
N SER A 860 17.85 -8.60 -27.77
CA SER A 860 16.46 -9.05 -27.66
C SER A 860 15.54 -7.97 -27.10
N SER A 861 14.23 -8.12 -27.32
CA SER A 861 13.20 -7.27 -26.69
C SER A 861 13.17 -7.37 -25.17
N LEU A 862 13.79 -8.40 -24.57
CA LEU A 862 13.86 -8.55 -23.11
C LEU A 862 14.81 -7.53 -22.45
N CYS A 863 15.67 -6.85 -23.23
CA CYS A 863 16.58 -5.83 -22.72
C CYS A 863 16.07 -4.39 -22.90
N THR A 864 14.84 -4.20 -23.39
CA THR A 864 14.25 -2.85 -23.56
C THR A 864 14.14 -2.12 -22.22
N ASP A 865 14.55 -0.85 -22.20
CA ASP A 865 14.50 0.07 -21.03
C ASP A 865 15.24 -0.43 -19.77
N ARG A 866 16.19 -1.37 -19.91
CA ARG A 866 17.09 -1.80 -18.84
C ARG A 866 18.56 -1.78 -19.27
N PRO A 867 19.51 -1.67 -18.33
CA PRO A 867 20.92 -1.81 -18.61
C PRO A 867 21.27 -3.14 -19.29
N VAL A 868 22.24 -3.09 -20.21
CA VAL A 868 22.80 -4.29 -20.85
C VAL A 868 23.46 -5.22 -19.81
N PRO A 869 23.38 -6.55 -19.97
CA PRO A 869 24.00 -7.48 -19.04
C PRO A 869 25.52 -7.29 -18.95
N ARG A 870 26.02 -6.99 -17.74
CA ARG A 870 27.45 -6.99 -17.39
C ARG A 870 27.71 -8.02 -16.30
N GLY A 871 28.87 -8.67 -16.34
CA GLY A 871 29.27 -9.70 -15.37
C GLY A 871 28.41 -10.97 -15.39
N TYR A 872 27.61 -11.18 -16.43
CA TYR A 872 26.75 -12.34 -16.59
C TYR A 872 27.56 -13.61 -16.92
N ASP A 873 27.20 -14.73 -16.28
CA ASP A 873 27.82 -16.04 -16.49
C ASP A 873 26.82 -17.02 -17.13
N GLU A 874 27.03 -17.32 -18.42
CA GLU A 874 26.16 -18.22 -19.19
C GLU A 874 26.12 -19.65 -18.63
N ASN A 875 27.15 -20.06 -17.89
CA ASN A 875 27.31 -21.42 -17.36
C ASN A 875 26.98 -21.53 -15.86
N LEU A 876 26.33 -20.51 -15.29
CA LEU A 876 26.05 -20.43 -13.86
C LEU A 876 25.25 -21.63 -13.32
N MET A 877 24.31 -22.18 -14.11
CA MET A 877 23.54 -23.39 -13.74
C MET A 877 24.45 -24.58 -13.44
N TRP A 878 25.41 -24.89 -14.33
CA TRP A 878 26.36 -25.99 -14.16
C TRP A 878 27.29 -25.75 -12.97
N LYS A 879 27.84 -24.53 -12.85
CA LYS A 879 28.75 -24.18 -11.74
C LYS A 879 28.06 -24.31 -10.39
N SER A 880 26.81 -23.86 -10.28
CA SER A 880 26.06 -23.84 -9.02
C SER A 880 25.74 -25.24 -8.48
N VAL A 881 25.55 -26.22 -9.36
CA VAL A 881 25.25 -27.60 -8.95
C VAL A 881 26.47 -28.52 -8.93
N GLY A 882 27.68 -28.00 -9.21
CA GLY A 882 28.91 -28.81 -9.27
C GLY A 882 28.91 -29.80 -10.44
N ALA A 883 28.42 -29.35 -11.61
CA ALA A 883 28.30 -30.15 -12.84
C ALA A 883 27.42 -31.41 -12.72
N LYS A 884 26.52 -31.47 -11.74
CA LYS A 884 25.53 -32.55 -11.64
C LYS A 884 24.50 -32.49 -12.76
N ARG A 885 24.19 -33.66 -13.33
CA ARG A 885 23.41 -33.80 -14.58
C ARG A 885 21.91 -33.64 -14.37
N TYR A 886 21.36 -34.28 -13.34
CA TYR A 886 19.91 -34.35 -13.12
C TYR A 886 19.52 -33.47 -11.94
N VAL A 887 18.72 -32.44 -12.14
CA VAL A 887 18.33 -31.49 -11.09
C VAL A 887 16.82 -31.45 -10.96
N ILE A 888 16.29 -31.87 -9.82
CA ILE A 888 14.88 -31.72 -9.49
C ILE A 888 14.70 -30.35 -8.81
N VAL A 889 14.02 -29.44 -9.47
CA VAL A 889 13.79 -28.06 -9.02
C VAL A 889 12.33 -27.90 -8.61
N ARG A 890 12.09 -27.28 -7.45
CA ARG A 890 10.76 -26.92 -6.96
C ARG A 890 10.25 -25.66 -7.66
N MET A 891 8.94 -25.48 -7.69
CA MET A 891 8.31 -24.28 -8.26
C MET A 891 8.74 -22.99 -7.55
N ASP A 892 9.25 -23.02 -6.31
CA ASP A 892 9.83 -21.86 -5.63
C ASP A 892 11.33 -21.65 -5.94
N ARG A 893 11.84 -22.31 -6.99
CA ARG A 893 13.22 -22.27 -7.51
C ARG A 893 14.27 -22.93 -6.62
N PHE A 894 13.91 -23.61 -5.55
CA PHE A 894 14.87 -24.37 -4.76
C PHE A 894 15.07 -25.78 -5.30
N ILE A 895 16.31 -26.28 -5.27
CA ILE A 895 16.65 -27.65 -5.64
C ILE A 895 16.12 -28.60 -4.56
N PHE A 896 15.29 -29.55 -4.97
CA PHE A 896 14.92 -30.70 -4.15
C PHE A 896 16.09 -31.69 -4.05
N ALA A 897 16.68 -32.06 -5.19
CA ALA A 897 17.84 -32.93 -5.29
C ALA A 897 18.60 -32.66 -6.60
N ALA A 898 19.93 -32.79 -6.57
CA ALA A 898 20.81 -32.75 -7.72
C ALA A 898 21.64 -34.05 -7.75
N CYS A 899 21.55 -34.80 -8.84
CA CYS A 899 22.01 -36.18 -8.97
C CYS A 899 22.95 -36.34 -10.19
N ASN A 900 23.87 -37.30 -10.11
CA ASN A 900 24.79 -37.62 -11.20
C ASN A 900 24.37 -38.84 -12.02
N THR A 901 23.70 -39.80 -11.38
CA THR A 901 23.38 -41.09 -11.98
C THR A 901 21.88 -41.33 -12.03
N LYS A 902 21.43 -42.20 -12.96
CA LYS A 902 20.05 -42.71 -13.01
C LYS A 902 19.61 -43.33 -11.68
N ALA A 903 20.51 -44.04 -10.99
CA ALA A 903 20.21 -44.64 -9.69
C ALA A 903 19.94 -43.62 -8.59
N ASP A 904 20.72 -42.52 -8.56
CA ASP A 904 20.50 -41.42 -7.62
C ASP A 904 19.19 -40.68 -7.93
N LEU A 905 18.90 -40.46 -9.22
CA LEU A 905 17.66 -39.84 -9.66
C LEU A 905 16.42 -40.69 -9.28
N ALA A 906 16.51 -42.01 -9.37
CA ALA A 906 15.44 -42.92 -8.94
C ALA A 906 15.18 -42.83 -7.44
N LYS A 907 16.25 -42.74 -6.62
CA LYS A 907 16.14 -42.52 -5.16
C LYS A 907 15.53 -41.16 -4.84
N ALA A 908 15.99 -40.11 -5.49
CA ALA A 908 15.45 -38.76 -5.31
C ALA A 908 13.96 -38.69 -5.69
N THR A 909 13.58 -39.34 -6.79
CA THR A 909 12.18 -39.42 -7.23
C THR A 909 11.31 -40.19 -6.23
N SER A 910 11.85 -41.24 -5.61
CA SER A 910 11.17 -41.95 -4.51
C SER A 910 10.98 -41.07 -3.27
N GLY A 911 11.96 -40.20 -2.97
CA GLY A 911 11.87 -39.21 -1.89
C GLY A 911 10.71 -38.21 -2.06
N LEU A 912 10.30 -37.92 -3.30
CA LEU A 912 9.13 -37.05 -3.55
C LEU A 912 7.81 -37.65 -3.03
N ALA A 913 7.69 -38.98 -2.97
CA ALA A 913 6.51 -39.64 -2.41
C ALA A 913 6.36 -39.35 -0.91
N GLN A 914 7.48 -39.22 -0.19
CA GLN A 914 7.49 -38.85 1.23
C GLN A 914 6.94 -37.43 1.44
N VAL A 915 7.24 -36.50 0.53
CA VAL A 915 6.67 -35.14 0.57
C VAL A 915 5.14 -35.15 0.42
N LEU A 916 4.58 -36.16 -0.26
CA LEU A 916 3.14 -36.36 -0.42
C LEU A 916 2.49 -37.18 0.71
N GLY A 917 3.24 -37.56 1.75
CA GLY A 917 2.73 -38.43 2.81
C GLY A 917 2.24 -39.78 2.28
N LYS A 918 2.72 -40.22 1.11
CA LYS A 918 2.44 -41.54 0.56
C LYS A 918 3.59 -42.45 1.00
N GLN A 919 3.32 -43.30 1.99
CA GLN A 919 4.21 -44.42 2.32
C GLN A 919 4.21 -45.46 1.21
#